data_AF-A0A7J7SQG1-F1
#
_entry.id   AF-A0A7J7SQG1-F1
#
_cell.length_a   1.000
_cell.length_b   1.000
_cell.length_c   1.000
_cell.angle_alpha   90.00
_cell.angle_beta   90.00
_cell.angle_gamma   90.00
#
_symmetry.space_group_name_H-M   'P 1'
#
loop_
_entity.id
_entity.type
_entity.pdbx_description
1 polymer ?
#
loop_
_entity_poly.entity_id
_entity_poly.type
_entity_poly.pdbx_seq_one_letter_code
_entity_poly.pdbx_strand_id
1 'polypeptide(L)'
;MCACRAPLPSIRGVVIVLGAGDTAFDCATSALRCGARRVFVVFRKGFVNIRAVPEEMELAKEEKCEFLPFLSPRKVLVKGGKIVGMQFVRTEQDEAGAWREDEEQWVQLRADVVISAFGSVLSDPQVKEALSPIKFNRWGLPEVDPETMQTSEPWVFAGGDIVGMANTTVESVNDGKQASWFIHRYIQSQFAAAVPARPALPLFHTPIDLVDISVEMAGLRFINPFGLASATPATSTTMIRRAFEAGWGFALTKTFSLDKDIVTNVSPRIIRGTTSGPSYGPGQSSFLNIELISEKTAAYWCQSVTELKADFPDRVLIASIMCSYNRNDWMELASMAEASGADALELNLSCPHGMGERGMGLACGQDPELVRNICRWVRQAIRIPFFAKLTPNVTDIVSIARAAKEGGADGVTATNTVSGLMGLRADGTPWPAVGAGKRTTYGGVSGTAIRPIALRAVTSIARALPGFPILATGGIDSAESGLQFLHSGASVLQVCSAVQNQDFTVIEDYCTGLRALLYLRAIEELGDWDGQSPATPRHQKGKPVPRIAELVGKKLPSFGPYLEQRKKIIAESKLKPKGEDEACQPLQRQRFAPTKPVPAIKDVIGRTLQYLGTFGDLSIEEQVVALIDEDMCINCGKCYMTCNDSGYQAIQFDPETHLPSVGDACTGCTLCLSVCPIVDCIRMVARTTPYMPKRGLPLAVQPVC
;
A
#
# COMPACT_ATOMS: atom_id res chain seq x y z
N MET A 1 -30.79 12.01 -3.27
CA MET A 1 -31.53 10.78 -3.60
C MET A 1 -32.85 11.10 -4.27
N CYS A 2 -33.72 11.89 -3.64
CA CYS A 2 -34.99 12.33 -4.24
C CYS A 2 -34.89 13.77 -4.77
N ALA A 3 -35.65 14.09 -5.82
CA ALA A 3 -35.81 15.47 -6.31
C ALA A 3 -36.74 16.30 -5.41
N CYS A 4 -37.65 15.64 -4.68
CA CYS A 4 -38.48 16.30 -3.69
C CYS A 4 -37.68 16.62 -2.43
N ARG A 5 -37.88 17.81 -1.86
CA ARG A 5 -37.30 18.21 -0.58
C ARG A 5 -38.12 17.58 0.55
N ALA A 6 -37.79 16.34 0.91
CA ALA A 6 -38.43 15.65 2.02
C ALA A 6 -37.99 16.29 3.37
N PRO A 7 -38.94 16.72 4.22
CA PRO A 7 -38.60 17.14 5.58
C PRO A 7 -38.09 15.96 6.38
N LEU A 8 -37.15 16.21 7.30
CA LEU A 8 -36.74 15.19 8.25
C LEU A 8 -37.95 14.82 9.14
N PRO A 9 -38.23 13.53 9.38
CA PRO A 9 -39.31 13.14 10.27
C PRO A 9 -39.17 13.80 11.65
N SER A 10 -40.24 14.45 12.14
CA SER A 10 -40.24 15.08 13.46
C SER A 10 -40.56 14.04 14.54
N ILE A 11 -39.55 13.27 14.95
CA ILE A 11 -39.67 12.27 16.02
C ILE A 11 -39.26 12.91 17.34
N ARG A 12 -40.22 13.12 18.25
CA ARG A 12 -39.97 13.70 19.59
C ARG A 12 -40.36 12.72 20.68
N GLY A 13 -39.74 12.85 21.85
CA GLY A 13 -40.08 12.02 23.01
C GLY A 13 -39.34 10.67 23.02
N VAL A 14 -39.99 9.64 23.55
CA VAL A 14 -39.42 8.29 23.71
C VAL A 14 -39.80 7.42 22.53
N VAL A 15 -38.79 6.77 21.93
CA VAL A 15 -38.96 5.85 20.80
C VAL A 15 -38.71 4.43 21.26
N ILE A 16 -39.57 3.51 20.85
CA ILE A 16 -39.35 2.06 20.94
C ILE A 16 -39.04 1.54 19.54
N VAL A 17 -37.92 0.84 19.39
CA VAL A 17 -37.58 0.09 18.19
C VAL A 17 -37.66 -1.40 18.51
N LEU A 18 -38.44 -2.14 17.74
CA LEU A 18 -38.70 -3.56 17.96
C LEU A 18 -37.85 -4.40 17.00
N GLY A 19 -36.85 -5.11 17.53
CA GLY A 19 -35.97 -5.95 16.72
C GLY A 19 -34.55 -6.03 17.29
N ALA A 20 -33.73 -6.90 16.68
CA ALA A 20 -32.33 -7.12 17.07
C ALA A 20 -31.44 -7.49 15.87
N GLY A 21 -31.83 -7.12 14.65
CA GLY A 21 -30.97 -7.17 13.46
C GLY A 21 -30.59 -5.75 13.02
N ASP A 22 -29.80 -5.64 11.95
CA ASP A 22 -29.23 -4.37 11.47
C ASP A 22 -30.27 -3.26 11.33
N THR A 23 -31.43 -3.57 10.73
CA THR A 23 -32.55 -2.64 10.59
C THR A 23 -32.97 -1.99 11.91
N ALA A 24 -32.94 -2.74 13.03
CA ALA A 24 -33.34 -2.20 14.33
C ALA A 24 -32.31 -1.20 14.87
N PHE A 25 -31.02 -1.46 14.70
CA PHE A 25 -29.96 -0.57 15.17
C PHE A 25 -29.86 0.69 14.31
N ASP A 26 -30.01 0.56 12.98
CA ASP A 26 -30.16 1.68 12.06
C ASP A 26 -31.37 2.55 12.38
N CYS A 27 -32.53 1.94 12.65
CA CYS A 27 -33.72 2.68 13.07
C CYS A 27 -33.47 3.45 14.37
N ALA A 28 -32.74 2.85 15.31
CA ALA A 28 -32.45 3.46 16.61
C ALA A 28 -31.55 4.70 16.48
N THR A 29 -30.43 4.58 15.77
CA THR A 29 -29.49 5.69 15.55
C THR A 29 -30.10 6.79 14.65
N SER A 30 -30.93 6.40 13.67
CA SER A 30 -31.68 7.33 12.82
C SER A 30 -32.75 8.11 13.59
N ALA A 31 -33.43 7.47 14.55
CA ALA A 31 -34.42 8.13 15.40
C ALA A 31 -33.78 9.29 16.21
N LEU A 32 -32.54 9.13 16.67
CA LEU A 32 -31.80 10.21 17.35
C LEU A 32 -31.57 11.42 16.43
N ARG A 33 -31.25 11.20 15.13
CA ARG A 33 -31.12 12.30 14.15
C ARG A 33 -32.45 13.03 13.94
N CYS A 34 -33.57 12.32 14.04
CA CYS A 34 -34.91 12.88 13.90
C CYS A 34 -35.39 13.69 15.13
N GLY A 35 -34.60 13.74 16.21
CA GLY A 35 -34.89 14.51 17.42
C GLY A 35 -35.44 13.70 18.59
N ALA A 36 -35.33 12.37 18.55
CA ALA A 36 -35.74 11.52 19.66
C ALA A 36 -35.00 11.90 20.95
N ARG A 37 -35.73 11.97 22.08
CA ARG A 37 -35.13 12.27 23.39
C ARG A 37 -34.44 11.05 23.99
N ARG A 38 -34.99 9.85 23.74
CA ARG A 38 -34.50 8.56 24.24
C ARG A 38 -34.99 7.45 23.32
N VAL A 39 -34.17 6.43 23.11
CA VAL A 39 -34.50 5.29 22.25
C VAL A 39 -34.30 4.00 23.03
N PHE A 40 -35.30 3.13 23.01
CA PHE A 40 -35.27 1.77 23.54
C PHE A 40 -35.29 0.78 22.39
N VAL A 41 -34.26 -0.06 22.28
CA VAL A 41 -34.22 -1.21 21.39
C VAL A 41 -34.71 -2.42 22.18
N VAL A 42 -35.87 -2.93 21.80
CA VAL A 42 -36.59 -3.98 22.53
C VAL A 42 -36.60 -5.25 21.69
N PHE A 43 -36.22 -6.36 22.30
CA PHE A 43 -36.15 -7.64 21.59
C PHE A 43 -36.60 -8.81 22.45
N ARG A 44 -37.24 -9.77 21.79
CA ARG A 44 -37.92 -10.92 22.41
C ARG A 44 -37.01 -12.02 22.96
N LYS A 45 -35.69 -11.84 22.91
CA LYS A 45 -34.67 -12.82 23.34
C LYS A 45 -33.60 -12.14 24.20
N GLY A 46 -32.55 -12.86 24.58
CA GLY A 46 -31.42 -12.30 25.32
C GLY A 46 -30.46 -11.51 24.45
N PHE A 47 -29.53 -10.79 25.09
CA PHE A 47 -28.45 -10.06 24.41
C PHE A 47 -27.57 -10.98 23.54
N VAL A 48 -27.33 -12.21 24.00
CA VAL A 48 -26.56 -13.23 23.27
C VAL A 48 -27.25 -13.69 21.97
N ASN A 49 -28.50 -13.26 21.73
CA ASN A 49 -29.28 -13.61 20.56
C ASN A 49 -29.47 -12.44 19.58
N ILE A 50 -28.76 -11.32 19.78
CA ILE A 50 -28.70 -10.24 18.80
C ILE A 50 -28.14 -10.81 17.48
N ARG A 51 -28.81 -10.48 16.37
CA ARG A 51 -28.46 -10.97 15.02
C ARG A 51 -27.47 -10.07 14.32
N ALA A 52 -27.52 -8.77 14.61
CA ALA A 52 -26.54 -7.82 14.09
C ALA A 52 -25.15 -8.14 14.62
N VAL A 53 -24.13 -7.79 13.85
CA VAL A 53 -22.74 -7.94 14.28
C VAL A 53 -22.43 -6.99 15.45
N PRO A 54 -21.45 -7.32 16.32
CA PRO A 54 -21.13 -6.48 17.49
C PRO A 54 -20.81 -5.03 17.15
N GLU A 55 -20.19 -4.77 16.00
CA GLU A 55 -19.82 -3.44 15.52
C GLU A 55 -21.04 -2.55 15.28
N GLU A 56 -22.12 -3.13 14.76
CA GLU A 56 -23.40 -2.44 14.49
C GLU A 56 -24.13 -2.11 15.80
N MET A 57 -24.16 -3.07 16.73
CA MET A 57 -24.71 -2.84 18.07
C MET A 57 -23.96 -1.73 18.83
N GLU A 58 -22.63 -1.68 18.69
CA GLU A 58 -21.79 -0.72 19.41
C GLU A 58 -22.13 0.73 19.03
N LEU A 59 -22.51 1.00 17.76
CA LEU A 59 -22.95 2.33 17.33
C LEU A 59 -24.13 2.85 18.14
N ALA A 60 -25.19 2.04 18.29
CA ALA A 60 -26.36 2.41 19.09
C ALA A 60 -26.01 2.55 20.58
N LYS A 61 -25.10 1.71 21.08
CA LYS A 61 -24.66 1.72 22.48
C LYS A 61 -23.82 2.95 22.81
N GLU A 62 -22.89 3.35 21.95
CA GLU A 62 -22.10 4.58 22.11
C GLU A 62 -23.00 5.82 22.16
N GLU A 63 -24.06 5.82 21.37
CA GLU A 63 -25.10 6.87 21.30
C GLU A 63 -26.17 6.77 22.40
N LYS A 64 -25.98 5.88 23.38
CA LYS A 64 -26.83 5.75 24.59
C LYS A 64 -28.25 5.28 24.30
N CYS A 65 -28.46 4.51 23.24
CA CYS A 65 -29.66 3.69 23.12
C CYS A 65 -29.70 2.65 24.24
N GLU A 66 -30.89 2.38 24.76
CA GLU A 66 -31.10 1.38 25.82
C GLU A 66 -31.62 0.08 25.23
N PHE A 67 -31.14 -1.04 25.77
CA PHE A 67 -31.46 -2.36 25.26
C PHE A 67 -32.30 -3.11 26.29
N LEU A 68 -33.50 -3.52 25.90
CA LEU A 68 -34.43 -4.24 26.76
C LEU A 68 -34.66 -5.65 26.19
N PRO A 69 -33.93 -6.66 26.68
CA PRO A 69 -34.07 -8.03 26.24
C PRO A 69 -35.33 -8.68 26.83
N PHE A 70 -35.66 -9.88 26.33
CA PHE A 70 -36.70 -10.75 26.87
C PHE A 70 -38.11 -10.13 26.91
N LEU A 71 -38.44 -9.30 25.93
CA LEU A 71 -39.74 -8.63 25.86
C LEU A 71 -40.43 -8.87 24.52
N SER A 72 -41.63 -9.44 24.57
CA SER A 72 -42.49 -9.66 23.40
C SER A 72 -43.64 -8.65 23.38
N PRO A 73 -43.89 -7.96 22.26
CA PRO A 73 -44.92 -6.93 22.16
C PRO A 73 -46.35 -7.51 22.26
N ARG A 74 -47.23 -6.86 23.03
CA ARG A 74 -48.65 -7.25 23.17
C ARG A 74 -49.64 -6.19 22.72
N LYS A 75 -49.55 -4.97 23.26
CA LYS A 75 -50.55 -3.94 23.03
C LYS A 75 -49.94 -2.56 22.91
N VAL A 76 -50.24 -1.85 21.82
CA VAL A 76 -49.93 -0.43 21.68
C VAL A 76 -51.00 0.37 22.40
N LEU A 77 -50.59 1.24 23.32
CA LEU A 77 -51.49 2.09 24.09
C LEU A 77 -51.66 3.43 23.38
N VAL A 78 -52.89 3.73 22.98
CA VAL A 78 -53.23 4.97 22.28
C VAL A 78 -54.19 5.79 23.14
N LYS A 79 -53.88 7.07 23.34
CA LYS A 79 -54.77 8.04 23.99
C LYS A 79 -54.76 9.33 23.20
N GLY A 80 -55.95 9.89 22.93
CA GLY A 80 -56.08 11.14 22.17
C GLY A 80 -55.47 11.06 20.77
N GLY A 81 -55.56 9.90 20.10
CA GLY A 81 -55.01 9.67 18.77
C GLY A 81 -53.48 9.54 18.69
N LYS A 82 -52.77 9.49 19.83
CA LYS A 82 -51.32 9.34 19.89
C LYS A 82 -50.92 8.11 20.70
N ILE A 83 -49.81 7.49 20.32
CA ILE A 83 -49.18 6.44 21.12
C ILE A 83 -48.67 7.09 22.42
N VAL A 84 -48.97 6.45 23.56
CA VAL A 84 -48.49 6.87 24.88
C VAL A 84 -47.66 5.78 25.59
N GLY A 85 -47.59 4.60 25.00
CA GLY A 85 -46.79 3.49 25.48
C GLY A 85 -47.09 2.19 24.77
N MET A 86 -46.38 1.16 25.17
CA MET A 86 -46.54 -0.19 24.67
C MET A 86 -46.43 -1.19 25.82
N GLN A 87 -47.32 -2.15 25.85
CA GLN A 87 -47.32 -3.28 26.77
C GLN A 87 -46.59 -4.46 26.13
N PHE A 88 -45.76 -5.10 26.93
CA PHE A 88 -44.97 -6.28 26.62
C PHE A 88 -45.26 -7.37 27.64
N VAL A 89 -44.99 -8.60 27.26
CA VAL A 89 -44.87 -9.73 28.18
C VAL A 89 -43.43 -10.21 28.19
N ARG A 90 -43.01 -10.74 29.33
CA ARG A 90 -41.68 -11.33 29.47
C ARG A 90 -41.58 -12.58 28.61
N THR A 91 -40.41 -12.80 28.03
CA THR A 91 -40.06 -14.06 27.40
C THR A 91 -38.93 -14.76 28.14
N GLU A 92 -38.89 -16.07 28.05
CA GLU A 92 -37.80 -16.87 28.58
C GLU A 92 -37.58 -18.12 27.74
N GLN A 93 -36.42 -18.75 27.93
CA GLN A 93 -36.06 -19.99 27.27
C GLN A 93 -36.18 -21.13 28.29
N ASP A 94 -36.97 -22.15 27.96
CA ASP A 94 -37.08 -23.34 28.80
C ASP A 94 -35.88 -24.28 28.66
N GLU A 95 -35.82 -25.33 29.48
CA GLU A 95 -34.72 -26.31 29.45
C GLU A 95 -34.57 -27.03 28.10
N ALA A 96 -35.64 -27.13 27.32
CA ALA A 96 -35.63 -27.71 25.98
C ALA A 96 -35.17 -26.71 24.90
N GLY A 97 -34.88 -25.46 25.28
CA GLY A 97 -34.46 -24.40 24.39
C GLY A 97 -35.62 -23.69 23.67
N ALA A 98 -36.87 -24.02 23.99
CA ALA A 98 -38.04 -23.38 23.42
C ALA A 98 -38.33 -22.05 24.11
N TRP A 99 -38.78 -21.06 23.33
CA TRP A 99 -39.10 -19.73 23.84
C TRP A 99 -40.55 -19.68 24.28
N ARG A 100 -40.78 -19.27 25.54
CA ARG A 100 -42.11 -19.10 26.15
C ARG A 100 -42.37 -17.64 26.47
N GLU A 101 -43.63 -17.27 26.45
CA GLU A 101 -44.12 -15.94 26.83
C GLU A 101 -44.92 -16.10 28.13
N ASP A 102 -44.59 -15.28 29.13
CA ASP A 102 -45.27 -15.29 30.43
C ASP A 102 -46.28 -14.14 30.49
N GLU A 103 -47.57 -14.47 30.40
CA GLU A 103 -48.67 -13.50 30.41
C GLU A 103 -48.87 -12.81 31.76
N GLU A 104 -48.44 -13.43 32.87
CA GLU A 104 -48.54 -12.85 34.21
C GLU A 104 -47.47 -11.78 34.42
N GLN A 105 -46.31 -11.94 33.77
CA GLN A 105 -45.20 -11.00 33.82
C GLN A 105 -45.23 -10.00 32.66
N TRP A 106 -45.96 -8.90 32.84
CA TRP A 106 -46.03 -7.83 31.84
C TRP A 106 -45.27 -6.56 32.23
N VAL A 107 -44.79 -5.84 31.21
CA VAL A 107 -44.11 -4.55 31.33
C VAL A 107 -44.85 -3.53 30.48
N GLN A 108 -45.12 -2.35 31.03
CA GLN A 108 -45.65 -1.22 30.26
C GLN A 108 -44.58 -0.13 30.14
N LEU A 109 -44.07 0.06 28.93
CA LEU A 109 -43.07 1.06 28.62
C LEU A 109 -43.75 2.29 28.00
N ARG A 110 -43.48 3.49 28.54
CA ARG A 110 -43.97 4.74 27.95
C ARG A 110 -43.21 5.03 26.65
N ALA A 111 -43.93 5.42 25.62
CA ALA A 111 -43.39 5.72 24.30
C ALA A 111 -44.32 6.64 23.54
N ASP A 112 -43.75 7.48 22.69
CA ASP A 112 -44.45 8.39 21.79
C ASP A 112 -44.42 7.86 20.35
N VAL A 113 -43.39 7.07 20.01
CA VAL A 113 -43.20 6.45 18.69
C VAL A 113 -42.78 4.99 18.84
N VAL A 114 -43.32 4.13 17.98
CA VAL A 114 -42.95 2.72 17.87
C VAL A 114 -42.51 2.44 16.43
N ILE A 115 -41.34 1.85 16.27
CA ILE A 115 -40.77 1.45 14.98
C ILE A 115 -40.63 -0.07 14.98
N SER A 116 -41.27 -0.74 14.02
CA SER A 116 -41.14 -2.18 13.82
C SER A 116 -39.97 -2.47 12.87
N ALA A 117 -39.00 -3.27 13.32
CA ALA A 117 -37.82 -3.67 12.56
C ALA A 117 -37.66 -5.20 12.58
N PHE A 118 -38.75 -5.92 12.32
CA PHE A 118 -38.77 -7.40 12.28
C PHE A 118 -38.18 -8.02 11.01
N GLY A 119 -37.82 -7.17 10.02
CA GLY A 119 -37.34 -7.59 8.71
C GLY A 119 -38.38 -7.39 7.62
N SER A 120 -38.03 -7.82 6.41
CA SER A 120 -38.84 -7.71 5.20
C SER A 120 -39.20 -9.08 4.64
N VAL A 121 -40.27 -9.15 3.84
CA VAL A 121 -40.75 -10.38 3.19
C VAL A 121 -41.28 -10.07 1.79
N LEU A 122 -41.34 -11.09 0.93
CA LEU A 122 -42.10 -11.03 -0.32
C LEU A 122 -43.53 -11.52 -0.06
N SER A 123 -44.48 -10.59 0.07
CA SER A 123 -45.89 -10.91 0.35
C SER A 123 -46.86 -10.52 -0.76
N ASP A 124 -46.51 -9.56 -1.62
CA ASP A 124 -47.41 -9.05 -2.67
C ASP A 124 -47.79 -10.15 -3.68
N PRO A 125 -49.08 -10.52 -3.79
CA PRO A 125 -49.53 -11.55 -4.71
C PRO A 125 -49.28 -11.21 -6.18
N GLN A 126 -49.39 -9.95 -6.58
CA GLN A 126 -49.21 -9.54 -7.98
C GLN A 126 -47.75 -9.69 -8.40
N VAL A 127 -46.82 -9.39 -7.49
CA VAL A 127 -45.38 -9.59 -7.74
C VAL A 127 -45.05 -11.08 -7.86
N LYS A 128 -45.67 -11.93 -7.03
CA LYS A 128 -45.49 -13.40 -7.14
C LYS A 128 -46.09 -13.97 -8.41
N GLU A 129 -47.27 -13.49 -8.80
CA GLU A 129 -47.95 -13.89 -10.03
C GLU A 129 -47.11 -13.51 -11.27
N ALA A 130 -46.46 -12.34 -11.27
CA ALA A 130 -45.57 -11.90 -12.33
C ALA A 130 -44.32 -12.79 -12.51
N LEU A 131 -43.96 -13.59 -11.51
CA LEU A 131 -42.85 -14.54 -11.55
C LEU A 131 -43.27 -15.94 -12.04
N SER A 132 -44.55 -16.18 -12.30
CA SER A 132 -45.04 -17.45 -12.85
C SER A 132 -44.35 -17.77 -14.20
N PRO A 133 -43.94 -19.03 -14.46
CA PRO A 133 -44.24 -20.25 -13.71
C PRO A 133 -43.11 -20.74 -12.78
N ILE A 134 -42.19 -19.87 -12.33
CA ILE A 134 -41.08 -20.34 -11.49
C ILE A 134 -41.56 -20.95 -10.17
N LYS A 135 -40.86 -22.00 -9.70
CA LYS A 135 -41.16 -22.64 -8.42
C LYS A 135 -40.78 -21.74 -7.24
N PHE A 136 -41.61 -21.81 -6.20
CA PHE A 136 -41.36 -21.20 -4.91
C PHE A 136 -41.13 -22.27 -3.86
N ASN A 137 -40.18 -22.04 -2.96
CA ASN A 137 -39.87 -22.94 -1.87
C ASN A 137 -40.87 -22.80 -0.71
N ARG A 138 -40.69 -23.60 0.35
CA ARG A 138 -41.54 -23.58 1.55
C ARG A 138 -41.60 -22.23 2.29
N TRP A 139 -40.66 -21.33 2.03
CA TRP A 139 -40.60 -19.98 2.61
C TRP A 139 -41.32 -18.94 1.76
N GLY A 140 -41.92 -19.35 0.64
CA GLY A 140 -42.62 -18.44 -0.26
C GLY A 140 -41.68 -17.51 -1.03
N LEU A 141 -40.42 -17.92 -1.22
CA LEU A 141 -39.40 -17.27 -2.04
C LEU A 141 -39.06 -18.13 -3.27
N PRO A 142 -38.56 -17.54 -4.37
CA PRO A 142 -38.11 -18.29 -5.54
C PRO A 142 -37.11 -19.39 -5.18
N GLU A 143 -37.36 -20.61 -5.67
CA GLU A 143 -36.43 -21.72 -5.53
C GLU A 143 -35.36 -21.63 -6.62
N VAL A 144 -34.09 -21.72 -6.22
CA VAL A 144 -32.95 -21.71 -7.12
C VAL A 144 -31.98 -22.86 -6.80
N ASP A 145 -31.26 -23.30 -7.82
CA ASP A 145 -30.05 -24.10 -7.63
C ASP A 145 -28.94 -23.22 -7.04
N PRO A 146 -28.31 -23.61 -5.91
CA PRO A 146 -27.37 -22.75 -5.17
C PRO A 146 -26.02 -22.59 -5.86
N GLU A 147 -25.66 -23.44 -6.83
CA GLU A 147 -24.41 -23.31 -7.58
C GLU A 147 -24.60 -22.38 -8.78
N THR A 148 -25.74 -22.50 -9.47
CA THR A 148 -25.99 -21.81 -10.73
C THR A 148 -26.83 -20.54 -10.59
N MET A 149 -27.52 -20.39 -9.46
CA MET A 149 -28.53 -19.36 -9.20
C MET A 149 -29.73 -19.42 -10.15
N GLN A 150 -29.90 -20.55 -10.86
CA GLN A 150 -30.97 -20.78 -11.83
C GLN A 150 -32.25 -21.21 -11.11
N THR A 151 -33.40 -20.68 -11.54
CA THR A 151 -34.71 -21.10 -11.04
C THR A 151 -35.17 -22.40 -11.70
N SER A 152 -36.43 -22.82 -11.49
CA SER A 152 -37.01 -23.93 -12.24
C SER A 152 -37.13 -23.66 -13.75
N GLU A 153 -37.13 -22.40 -14.17
CA GLU A 153 -37.15 -22.01 -15.57
C GLU A 153 -35.72 -21.74 -16.07
N PRO A 154 -35.24 -22.41 -17.14
CA PRO A 154 -33.83 -22.36 -17.53
C PRO A 154 -33.28 -20.97 -17.85
N TRP A 155 -34.14 -20.04 -18.25
CA TRP A 155 -33.77 -18.68 -18.65
C TRP A 155 -33.92 -17.65 -17.53
N VAL A 156 -34.41 -18.05 -16.35
CA VAL A 156 -34.67 -17.15 -15.22
C VAL A 156 -33.74 -17.52 -14.06
N PHE A 157 -33.04 -16.50 -13.54
CA PHE A 157 -32.07 -16.60 -12.45
C PHE A 157 -32.45 -15.61 -11.35
N ALA A 158 -32.11 -15.92 -10.10
CA ALA A 158 -32.37 -15.04 -8.96
C ALA A 158 -31.23 -15.08 -7.94
N GLY A 159 -30.98 -13.95 -7.27
CA GLY A 159 -29.89 -13.77 -6.31
C GLY A 159 -30.14 -12.59 -5.37
N GLY A 160 -29.48 -12.59 -4.21
CA GLY A 160 -29.64 -11.60 -3.14
C GLY A 160 -30.79 -11.91 -2.19
N ASP A 161 -31.27 -10.89 -1.46
CA ASP A 161 -32.31 -11.03 -0.43
C ASP A 161 -33.55 -11.81 -0.88
N ILE A 162 -33.91 -11.73 -2.17
CA ILE A 162 -35.08 -12.41 -2.75
C ILE A 162 -34.99 -13.95 -2.65
N VAL A 163 -33.78 -14.51 -2.60
CA VAL A 163 -33.55 -15.96 -2.47
C VAL A 163 -33.65 -16.40 -0.99
N GLY A 164 -33.45 -15.47 -0.05
CA GLY A 164 -33.53 -15.74 1.38
C GLY A 164 -32.32 -16.48 1.97
N MET A 165 -31.19 -16.51 1.24
CA MET A 165 -29.90 -17.04 1.72
C MET A 165 -28.96 -15.92 2.15
N ALA A 166 -28.80 -14.89 1.33
CA ALA A 166 -27.98 -13.73 1.65
C ALA A 166 -28.55 -12.95 2.83
N ASN A 167 -27.67 -12.52 3.73
CA ASN A 167 -27.99 -11.60 4.82
C ASN A 167 -27.20 -10.29 4.72
N THR A 168 -26.29 -10.19 3.74
CA THR A 168 -25.37 -9.07 3.57
C THR A 168 -25.31 -8.61 2.12
N THR A 169 -24.84 -7.38 1.92
CA THR A 169 -24.60 -6.84 0.58
C THR A 169 -23.55 -7.65 -0.18
N VAL A 170 -22.50 -8.15 0.47
CA VAL A 170 -21.42 -8.90 -0.20
C VAL A 170 -21.91 -10.26 -0.72
N GLU A 171 -22.77 -10.94 0.03
CA GLU A 171 -23.42 -12.18 -0.42
C GLU A 171 -24.34 -11.89 -1.60
N SER A 172 -25.16 -10.84 -1.54
CA SER A 172 -26.03 -10.45 -2.65
C SER A 172 -25.25 -10.10 -3.93
N VAL A 173 -24.11 -9.41 -3.80
CA VAL A 173 -23.20 -9.15 -4.93
C VAL A 173 -22.62 -10.46 -5.47
N ASN A 174 -22.24 -11.39 -4.59
CA ASN A 174 -21.73 -12.68 -4.99
C ASN A 174 -22.78 -13.54 -5.72
N ASP A 175 -24.04 -13.51 -5.29
CA ASP A 175 -25.12 -14.20 -5.98
C ASP A 175 -25.28 -13.67 -7.41
N GLY A 176 -25.26 -12.35 -7.59
CA GLY A 176 -25.27 -11.73 -8.93
C GLY A 176 -24.05 -12.11 -9.77
N LYS A 177 -22.86 -12.15 -9.15
CA LYS A 177 -21.62 -12.58 -9.80
C LYS A 177 -21.70 -14.04 -10.25
N GLN A 178 -22.18 -14.94 -9.39
CA GLN A 178 -22.34 -16.36 -9.68
C GLN A 178 -23.36 -16.56 -10.81
N ALA A 179 -24.54 -15.95 -10.69
CA ALA A 179 -25.60 -15.99 -11.69
C ALA A 179 -25.09 -15.53 -13.06
N SER A 180 -24.26 -14.48 -13.12
CA SER A 180 -23.76 -13.93 -14.39
C SER A 180 -23.02 -14.95 -15.26
N TRP A 181 -22.26 -15.87 -14.64
CA TRP A 181 -21.54 -16.91 -15.38
C TRP A 181 -22.50 -17.93 -16.00
N PHE A 182 -23.54 -18.34 -15.26
CA PHE A 182 -24.50 -19.32 -15.74
C PHE A 182 -25.54 -18.73 -16.67
N ILE A 183 -25.90 -17.44 -16.52
CA ILE A 183 -26.64 -16.68 -17.52
C ILE A 183 -25.83 -16.63 -18.82
N HIS A 184 -24.54 -16.31 -18.76
CA HIS A 184 -23.66 -16.33 -19.94
C HIS A 184 -23.64 -17.71 -20.60
N ARG A 185 -23.41 -18.78 -19.83
CA ARG A 185 -23.43 -20.16 -20.33
C ARG A 185 -24.77 -20.53 -20.97
N TYR A 186 -25.88 -20.18 -20.32
CA TYR A 186 -27.22 -20.43 -20.83
C TYR A 186 -27.46 -19.72 -22.16
N ILE A 187 -27.18 -18.41 -22.22
CA ILE A 187 -27.34 -17.63 -23.45
C ILE A 187 -26.49 -18.21 -24.58
N GLN A 188 -25.21 -18.49 -24.35
CA GLN A 188 -24.33 -19.06 -25.38
C GLN A 188 -24.84 -20.42 -25.89
N SER A 189 -25.42 -21.24 -25.01
CA SER A 189 -26.02 -22.53 -25.42
C SER A 189 -27.20 -22.36 -26.37
N GLN A 190 -27.99 -21.28 -26.23
CA GLN A 190 -29.09 -20.95 -27.16
C GLN A 190 -28.59 -20.57 -28.56
N PHE A 191 -27.36 -20.06 -28.67
CA PHE A 191 -26.70 -19.73 -29.94
C PHE A 191 -25.73 -20.82 -30.41
N ALA A 192 -25.81 -22.03 -29.84
CA ALA A 192 -24.91 -23.16 -30.13
C ALA A 192 -23.41 -22.83 -29.98
N ALA A 193 -23.08 -21.87 -29.11
CA ALA A 193 -21.72 -21.49 -28.79
C ALA A 193 -21.26 -22.16 -27.50
N ALA A 194 -20.04 -22.70 -27.51
CA ALA A 194 -19.45 -23.34 -26.34
C ALA A 194 -18.77 -22.30 -25.44
N VAL A 195 -18.88 -22.50 -24.12
CA VAL A 195 -18.12 -21.75 -23.11
C VAL A 195 -17.15 -22.68 -22.38
N PRO A 196 -16.04 -22.18 -21.81
CA PRO A 196 -15.12 -22.99 -21.03
C PRO A 196 -15.82 -23.71 -19.86
N ALA A 197 -15.37 -24.92 -19.54
CA ALA A 197 -15.92 -25.66 -18.39
C ALA A 197 -15.59 -24.97 -17.05
N ARG A 198 -14.43 -24.30 -16.98
CA ARG A 198 -14.01 -23.52 -15.81
C ARG A 198 -14.50 -22.07 -15.92
N PRO A 199 -15.13 -21.51 -14.87
CA PRO A 199 -15.52 -20.09 -14.84
C PRO A 199 -14.36 -19.15 -15.15
N ALA A 200 -14.62 -18.19 -16.03
CA ALA A 200 -13.66 -17.21 -16.54
C ALA A 200 -14.28 -15.81 -16.59
N LEU A 201 -14.76 -15.31 -15.45
CA LEU A 201 -15.27 -13.94 -15.34
C LEU A 201 -14.14 -12.93 -15.57
N PRO A 202 -14.35 -11.89 -16.40
CA PRO A 202 -13.34 -10.85 -16.62
C PRO A 202 -12.98 -10.09 -15.34
N LEU A 203 -11.78 -9.52 -15.32
CA LEU A 203 -11.36 -8.57 -14.30
C LEU A 203 -11.97 -7.19 -14.54
N PHE A 204 -11.77 -6.28 -13.58
CA PHE A 204 -12.10 -4.87 -13.73
C PHE A 204 -10.97 -4.15 -14.47
N HIS A 205 -11.32 -3.31 -15.45
CA HIS A 205 -10.36 -2.59 -16.28
C HIS A 205 -10.66 -1.08 -16.37
N THR A 206 -9.62 -0.29 -16.56
CA THR A 206 -9.68 1.17 -16.76
C THR A 206 -8.67 1.62 -17.83
N PRO A 207 -8.72 2.89 -18.30
CA PRO A 207 -7.69 3.42 -19.21
C PRO A 207 -6.25 3.35 -18.66
N ILE A 208 -6.07 3.20 -17.34
CA ILE A 208 -4.75 3.02 -16.71
C ILE A 208 -4.10 1.72 -17.19
N ASP A 209 -4.86 0.65 -17.41
CA ASP A 209 -4.32 -0.66 -17.81
C ASP A 209 -3.69 -0.64 -19.20
N LEU A 210 -4.07 0.34 -20.03
CA LEU A 210 -3.57 0.54 -21.38
C LEU A 210 -2.24 1.31 -21.42
N VAL A 211 -1.77 1.84 -20.29
CA VAL A 211 -0.51 2.59 -20.25
C VAL A 211 0.67 1.66 -20.54
N ASP A 212 1.46 2.04 -21.54
CA ASP A 212 2.69 1.36 -21.92
C ASP A 212 3.79 1.68 -20.91
N ILE A 213 4.28 0.63 -20.24
CA ILE A 213 5.39 0.68 -19.29
C ILE A 213 6.62 -0.05 -19.83
N SER A 214 6.67 -0.37 -21.12
CA SER A 214 7.85 -0.96 -21.74
C SER A 214 8.99 0.06 -21.85
N VAL A 215 10.22 -0.45 -21.92
CA VAL A 215 11.43 0.37 -22.03
C VAL A 215 12.50 -0.36 -22.84
N GLU A 216 13.30 0.39 -23.58
CA GLU A 216 14.47 -0.12 -24.27
C GLU A 216 15.75 0.36 -23.56
N MET A 217 16.70 -0.54 -23.36
CA MET A 217 17.99 -0.25 -22.75
C MET A 217 19.07 -1.12 -23.38
N ALA A 218 20.18 -0.51 -23.83
CA ALA A 218 21.30 -1.22 -24.45
C ALA A 218 20.88 -2.16 -25.61
N GLY A 219 19.88 -1.74 -26.41
CA GLY A 219 19.34 -2.52 -27.52
C GLY A 219 18.41 -3.68 -27.12
N LEU A 220 18.13 -3.84 -25.82
CA LEU A 220 17.20 -4.84 -25.30
C LEU A 220 15.85 -4.20 -24.99
N ARG A 221 14.77 -4.87 -25.41
CA ARG A 221 13.39 -4.43 -25.12
C ARG A 221 12.84 -5.17 -23.91
N PHE A 222 12.40 -4.41 -22.92
CA PHE A 222 11.77 -4.90 -21.69
C PHE A 222 10.28 -4.59 -21.74
N ILE A 223 9.43 -5.58 -21.51
CA ILE A 223 7.97 -5.38 -21.51
C ILE A 223 7.48 -4.53 -20.32
N ASN A 224 8.26 -4.49 -19.25
CA ASN A 224 8.13 -3.62 -18.08
C ASN A 224 9.53 -3.49 -17.43
N PRO A 225 9.80 -2.44 -16.63
CA PRO A 225 11.16 -2.16 -16.16
C PRO A 225 11.56 -2.99 -14.93
N PHE A 226 10.73 -3.94 -14.47
CA PHE A 226 10.96 -4.66 -13.22
C PHE A 226 11.52 -6.06 -13.47
N GLY A 227 12.56 -6.43 -12.72
CA GLY A 227 13.19 -7.73 -12.85
C GLY A 227 13.72 -8.30 -11.54
N LEU A 228 13.93 -9.61 -11.51
CA LEU A 228 14.57 -10.27 -10.37
C LEU A 228 16.07 -10.01 -10.39
N ALA A 229 16.61 -9.51 -9.28
CA ALA A 229 18.05 -9.38 -9.11
C ALA A 229 18.73 -10.77 -8.97
N SER A 230 20.02 -10.84 -9.28
CA SER A 230 20.84 -12.04 -9.03
C SER A 230 20.97 -12.30 -7.52
N ALA A 231 20.03 -13.07 -6.96
CA ALA A 231 19.89 -13.26 -5.52
C ALA A 231 19.02 -14.48 -5.19
N THR A 232 18.58 -14.60 -3.94
CA THR A 232 17.78 -15.74 -3.45
C THR A 232 16.48 -15.97 -4.22
N PRO A 233 15.75 -14.93 -4.71
CA PRO A 233 14.55 -15.17 -5.53
C PRO A 233 14.85 -15.82 -6.91
N ALA A 234 16.13 -15.90 -7.29
CA ALA A 234 16.60 -16.54 -8.50
C ALA A 234 17.52 -17.75 -8.20
N THR A 235 17.31 -18.44 -7.07
CA THR A 235 18.14 -19.59 -6.66
C THR A 235 18.08 -20.77 -7.64
N SER A 236 16.95 -20.93 -8.36
CA SER A 236 16.76 -21.99 -9.35
C SER A 236 15.96 -21.50 -10.56
N THR A 237 16.14 -22.20 -11.67
CA THR A 237 15.45 -21.96 -12.96
C THR A 237 13.94 -22.00 -12.83
N THR A 238 13.43 -22.94 -12.03
CA THR A 238 11.99 -23.08 -11.74
C THR A 238 11.40 -21.86 -11.01
N MET A 239 12.22 -21.11 -10.27
CA MET A 239 11.78 -19.85 -9.65
C MET A 239 11.67 -18.74 -10.69
N ILE A 240 12.66 -18.62 -11.58
CA ILE A 240 12.66 -17.64 -12.67
C ILE A 240 11.47 -17.90 -13.62
N ARG A 241 11.21 -19.16 -13.98
CA ARG A 241 10.02 -19.54 -14.77
C ARG A 241 8.73 -19.01 -14.15
N ARG A 242 8.50 -19.29 -12.86
CA ARG A 242 7.30 -18.82 -12.15
C ARG A 242 7.23 -17.30 -12.05
N ALA A 243 8.37 -16.61 -11.98
CA ALA A 243 8.40 -15.16 -12.01
C ALA A 243 8.00 -14.63 -13.40
N PHE A 244 8.46 -15.24 -14.50
CA PHE A 244 8.00 -14.87 -15.84
C PHE A 244 6.51 -15.17 -16.04
N GLU A 245 6.02 -16.32 -15.57
CA GLU A 245 4.59 -16.65 -15.56
C GLU A 245 3.76 -15.62 -14.76
N ALA A 246 4.30 -15.10 -13.66
CA ALA A 246 3.66 -14.04 -12.88
C ALA A 246 3.70 -12.65 -13.56
N GLY A 247 4.60 -12.43 -14.52
CA GLY A 247 4.65 -11.19 -15.30
C GLY A 247 5.92 -10.36 -15.19
N TRP A 248 6.98 -10.85 -14.51
CA TRP A 248 8.25 -10.11 -14.40
C TRP A 248 8.88 -9.86 -15.78
N GLY A 249 9.33 -8.64 -16.04
CA GLY A 249 9.84 -8.22 -17.36
C GLY A 249 11.20 -8.80 -17.70
N PHE A 250 12.04 -9.00 -16.69
CA PHE A 250 13.35 -9.65 -16.83
C PHE A 250 13.78 -10.37 -15.55
N ALA A 251 14.83 -11.19 -15.64
CA ALA A 251 15.43 -11.82 -14.48
C ALA A 251 16.93 -12.01 -14.67
N LEU A 252 17.64 -12.10 -13.56
CA LEU A 252 19.03 -12.54 -13.51
C LEU A 252 19.11 -13.96 -13.00
N THR A 253 20.01 -14.76 -13.57
CA THR A 253 20.44 -16.00 -12.90
C THR A 253 21.13 -15.66 -11.58
N LYS A 254 21.07 -16.56 -10.59
CA LYS A 254 22.02 -16.47 -9.47
C LYS A 254 23.44 -16.57 -10.04
N THR A 255 24.34 -15.69 -9.59
CA THR A 255 25.72 -15.66 -10.07
C THR A 255 26.32 -17.06 -10.07
N PHE A 256 26.91 -17.49 -11.18
CA PHE A 256 27.59 -18.77 -11.28
C PHE A 256 29.01 -18.61 -11.83
N SER A 257 29.83 -19.63 -11.66
CA SER A 257 31.25 -19.64 -12.02
C SER A 257 31.60 -20.94 -12.76
N LEU A 258 32.85 -21.04 -13.21
CA LEU A 258 33.41 -22.30 -13.69
C LEU A 258 33.47 -23.33 -12.55
N ASP A 259 33.48 -24.62 -12.90
CA ASP A 259 33.42 -25.73 -11.93
C ASP A 259 34.61 -25.73 -10.95
N LYS A 260 35.78 -25.23 -11.39
CA LYS A 260 36.95 -25.08 -10.52
C LYS A 260 36.76 -24.10 -9.36
N ASP A 261 35.79 -23.20 -9.49
CA ASP A 261 35.47 -22.14 -8.52
C ASP A 261 34.21 -22.47 -7.71
N ILE A 262 33.77 -23.73 -7.71
CA ILE A 262 32.57 -24.18 -6.99
C ILE A 262 32.63 -23.79 -5.51
N VAL A 263 31.45 -23.47 -4.95
CA VAL A 263 31.30 -23.02 -3.58
C VAL A 263 30.35 -23.90 -2.79
N THR A 264 30.41 -23.76 -1.47
CA THR A 264 29.46 -24.38 -0.54
C THR A 264 29.02 -23.33 0.47
N ASN A 265 27.72 -23.13 0.59
CA ASN A 265 27.15 -22.17 1.52
C ASN A 265 27.20 -22.68 2.96
N VAL A 266 27.35 -21.75 3.90
CA VAL A 266 27.17 -22.03 5.33
C VAL A 266 25.71 -21.87 5.76
N SER A 267 25.38 -22.29 6.99
CA SER A 267 24.08 -22.03 7.62
C SER A 267 24.22 -21.80 9.12
N PRO A 268 23.42 -20.88 9.72
CA PRO A 268 22.49 -19.93 9.08
C PRO A 268 23.24 -18.83 8.30
N ARG A 269 22.61 -18.26 7.26
CA ARG A 269 23.27 -17.31 6.35
C ARG A 269 22.47 -16.10 5.89
N ILE A 270 21.15 -16.07 6.13
CA ILE A 270 20.30 -14.92 5.81
C ILE A 270 19.48 -14.61 7.06
N ILE A 271 19.47 -13.36 7.49
CA ILE A 271 18.78 -12.91 8.70
C ILE A 271 18.01 -11.62 8.44
N ARG A 272 16.99 -11.38 9.26
CA ARG A 272 16.28 -10.10 9.28
C ARG A 272 17.17 -8.95 9.74
N GLY A 273 16.84 -7.75 9.26
CA GLY A 273 17.44 -6.51 9.69
C GLY A 273 17.04 -6.07 11.10
N THR A 274 17.95 -5.42 11.83
CA THR A 274 17.68 -4.70 13.09
C THR A 274 17.51 -3.20 12.87
N THR A 275 17.56 -2.75 11.61
CA THR A 275 17.57 -1.36 11.15
C THR A 275 16.30 -0.56 11.48
N SER A 276 15.22 -1.23 11.83
CA SER A 276 13.94 -0.61 12.23
C SER A 276 13.43 -1.13 13.57
N GLY A 277 14.35 -1.51 14.46
CA GLY A 277 14.00 -1.99 15.80
C GLY A 277 13.46 -3.43 15.82
N PRO A 278 12.79 -3.84 16.92
CA PRO A 278 12.29 -5.20 17.12
C PRO A 278 10.96 -5.48 16.41
N SER A 279 10.81 -5.03 15.16
CA SER A 279 9.64 -5.36 14.32
C SER A 279 9.88 -6.63 13.51
N TYR A 280 8.98 -7.60 13.67
CA TYR A 280 9.01 -8.91 13.01
C TYR A 280 7.84 -9.06 12.02
N GLY A 281 7.91 -10.05 11.13
CA GLY A 281 6.87 -10.29 10.12
C GLY A 281 7.08 -9.44 8.86
N PRO A 282 6.00 -8.92 8.23
CA PRO A 282 6.07 -8.28 6.93
C PRO A 282 6.92 -7.01 6.96
N GLY A 283 7.47 -6.64 5.79
CA GLY A 283 8.14 -5.36 5.61
C GLY A 283 9.42 -5.20 6.43
N GLN A 284 10.25 -6.24 6.52
CA GLN A 284 11.59 -6.10 7.10
C GLN A 284 12.36 -5.03 6.33
N SER A 285 12.80 -3.98 7.03
CA SER A 285 13.50 -2.83 6.43
C SER A 285 14.85 -3.19 5.82
N SER A 286 15.46 -4.28 6.28
CA SER A 286 16.63 -4.86 5.64
C SER A 286 16.73 -6.36 5.90
N PHE A 287 17.62 -6.99 5.15
CA PHE A 287 18.18 -8.30 5.47
C PHE A 287 19.70 -8.18 5.47
N LEU A 288 20.37 -9.08 6.21
CA LEU A 288 21.80 -9.32 6.03
C LEU A 288 22.01 -10.75 5.58
N ASN A 289 22.88 -10.93 4.60
CA ASN A 289 23.30 -12.25 4.14
C ASN A 289 24.82 -12.43 4.14
N ILE A 290 25.26 -13.65 4.44
CA ILE A 290 26.62 -14.16 4.21
C ILE A 290 26.57 -15.31 3.20
N GLU A 291 25.66 -15.20 2.22
CA GLU A 291 25.49 -16.17 1.13
C GLU A 291 26.54 -15.91 0.04
N LEU A 292 27.03 -16.99 -0.57
CA LEU A 292 27.98 -16.94 -1.68
C LEU A 292 27.24 -16.86 -3.05
N ILE A 293 27.95 -17.15 -4.13
CA ILE A 293 27.38 -17.40 -5.45
C ILE A 293 26.55 -18.69 -5.47
N SER A 294 26.02 -19.08 -6.63
CA SER A 294 25.26 -20.31 -6.80
C SER A 294 26.09 -21.54 -6.47
N GLU A 295 25.49 -22.50 -5.76
CA GLU A 295 26.05 -23.85 -5.58
C GLU A 295 25.76 -24.76 -6.79
N LYS A 296 25.00 -24.26 -7.79
CA LYS A 296 24.71 -24.98 -9.04
C LYS A 296 25.74 -24.63 -10.10
N THR A 297 26.10 -25.62 -10.92
CA THR A 297 27.17 -25.54 -11.92
C THR A 297 26.84 -24.58 -13.07
N ALA A 298 27.88 -24.17 -13.81
CA ALA A 298 27.68 -23.41 -15.05
C ALA A 298 26.83 -24.19 -16.07
N ALA A 299 27.01 -25.51 -16.16
CA ALA A 299 26.22 -26.37 -17.06
C ALA A 299 24.72 -26.29 -16.75
N TYR A 300 24.34 -26.36 -15.45
CA TYR A 300 22.96 -26.19 -15.02
C TYR A 300 22.39 -24.85 -15.50
N TRP A 301 23.12 -23.75 -15.26
CA TRP A 301 22.64 -22.42 -15.61
C TRP A 301 22.58 -22.16 -17.11
N CYS A 302 23.56 -22.64 -17.87
CA CYS A 302 23.55 -22.50 -19.33
C CYS A 302 22.37 -23.26 -19.93
N GLN A 303 22.16 -24.53 -19.56
CA GLN A 303 20.99 -25.28 -20.02
C GLN A 303 19.68 -24.58 -19.64
N SER A 304 19.62 -24.06 -18.41
CA SER A 304 18.45 -23.35 -17.89
C SER A 304 18.14 -22.05 -18.64
N VAL A 305 19.17 -21.31 -19.06
CA VAL A 305 19.00 -20.11 -19.88
C VAL A 305 18.41 -20.50 -21.23
N THR A 306 18.93 -21.55 -21.87
CA THR A 306 18.37 -22.04 -23.15
C THR A 306 16.90 -22.42 -23.02
N GLU A 307 16.53 -23.15 -21.97
CA GLU A 307 15.14 -23.56 -21.70
C GLU A 307 14.22 -22.35 -21.45
N LEU A 308 14.66 -21.40 -20.61
CA LEU A 308 13.86 -20.21 -20.30
C LEU A 308 13.67 -19.31 -21.52
N LYS A 309 14.70 -19.14 -22.36
CA LYS A 309 14.60 -18.31 -23.56
C LYS A 309 13.78 -18.95 -24.67
N ALA A 310 13.75 -20.29 -24.74
CA ALA A 310 12.85 -21.01 -25.64
C ALA A 310 11.38 -20.77 -25.26
N ASP A 311 11.08 -20.82 -23.97
CA ASP A 311 9.69 -20.71 -23.48
C ASP A 311 9.22 -19.26 -23.31
N PHE A 312 10.15 -18.33 -23.08
CA PHE A 312 9.88 -16.92 -22.79
C PHE A 312 10.76 -15.99 -23.66
N PRO A 313 10.57 -15.98 -24.99
CA PRO A 313 11.43 -15.22 -25.90
C PRO A 313 11.36 -13.69 -25.67
N ASP A 314 10.21 -13.19 -25.21
CA ASP A 314 9.93 -11.77 -24.92
C ASP A 314 10.47 -11.30 -23.55
N ARG A 315 10.94 -12.22 -22.71
CA ARG A 315 11.49 -11.91 -21.38
C ARG A 315 13.00 -11.83 -21.44
N VAL A 316 13.56 -10.73 -20.95
CA VAL A 316 15.01 -10.56 -20.92
C VAL A 316 15.60 -11.45 -19.81
N LEU A 317 16.58 -12.28 -20.14
CA LEU A 317 17.29 -13.14 -19.20
C LEU A 317 18.78 -12.80 -19.22
N ILE A 318 19.26 -12.30 -18.09
CA ILE A 318 20.65 -11.85 -17.92
C ILE A 318 21.42 -12.88 -17.11
N ALA A 319 22.48 -13.45 -17.68
CA ALA A 319 23.32 -14.41 -16.97
C ALA A 319 24.32 -13.68 -16.07
N SER A 320 24.18 -13.84 -14.75
CA SER A 320 25.15 -13.30 -13.80
C SER A 320 26.32 -14.27 -13.65
N ILE A 321 27.55 -13.79 -13.89
CA ILE A 321 28.76 -14.62 -13.88
C ILE A 321 29.87 -13.99 -13.02
N MET A 322 30.77 -14.84 -12.50
CA MET A 322 31.93 -14.42 -11.73
C MET A 322 33.11 -15.38 -11.91
N CYS A 323 34.32 -14.82 -12.05
CA CYS A 323 35.59 -15.54 -12.08
C CYS A 323 36.62 -14.85 -11.19
N SER A 324 37.75 -15.53 -10.95
CA SER A 324 38.98 -14.90 -10.46
C SER A 324 39.51 -13.84 -11.43
N TYR A 325 40.48 -13.03 -11.01
CA TYR A 325 41.16 -12.10 -11.91
C TYR A 325 42.07 -12.85 -12.90
N ASN A 326 41.45 -13.58 -13.82
CA ASN A 326 42.10 -14.38 -14.84
C ASN A 326 41.39 -14.15 -16.18
N ARG A 327 42.16 -13.73 -17.18
CA ARG A 327 41.63 -13.40 -18.51
C ARG A 327 40.90 -14.57 -19.17
N ASN A 328 41.50 -15.77 -19.15
CA ASN A 328 40.95 -16.93 -19.86
C ASN A 328 39.63 -17.37 -19.22
N ASP A 329 39.55 -17.35 -17.89
CA ASP A 329 38.35 -17.74 -17.16
C ASP A 329 37.15 -16.85 -17.50
N TRP A 330 37.35 -15.52 -17.50
CA TRP A 330 36.29 -14.57 -17.85
C TRP A 330 35.85 -14.73 -19.30
N MET A 331 36.79 -14.95 -20.22
CA MET A 331 36.46 -15.15 -21.65
C MET A 331 35.73 -16.47 -21.87
N GLU A 332 36.15 -17.55 -21.21
CA GLU A 332 35.52 -18.87 -21.29
C GLU A 332 34.08 -18.83 -20.76
N LEU A 333 33.90 -18.38 -19.52
CA LEU A 333 32.58 -18.36 -18.88
C LEU A 333 31.61 -17.39 -19.58
N ALA A 334 32.08 -16.24 -20.05
CA ALA A 334 31.26 -15.31 -20.82
C ALA A 334 30.79 -15.94 -22.14
N SER A 335 31.70 -16.62 -22.86
CA SER A 335 31.36 -17.30 -24.12
C SER A 335 30.37 -18.44 -23.90
N MET A 336 30.50 -19.21 -22.80
CA MET A 336 29.54 -20.25 -22.43
C MET A 336 28.15 -19.67 -22.16
N ALA A 337 28.09 -18.56 -21.41
CA ALA A 337 26.83 -17.90 -21.09
C ALA A 337 26.17 -17.27 -22.32
N GLU A 338 26.93 -16.65 -23.22
CA GLU A 338 26.40 -16.16 -24.51
C GLU A 338 25.89 -17.31 -25.38
N ALA A 339 26.66 -18.40 -25.51
CA ALA A 339 26.28 -19.57 -26.30
C ALA A 339 24.98 -20.25 -25.81
N SER A 340 24.63 -20.06 -24.53
CA SER A 340 23.38 -20.56 -23.96
C SER A 340 22.13 -19.80 -24.41
N GLY A 341 22.31 -18.64 -25.05
CA GLY A 341 21.23 -17.78 -25.52
C GLY A 341 20.84 -16.66 -24.56
N ALA A 342 21.67 -16.32 -23.57
CA ALA A 342 21.43 -15.19 -22.68
C ALA A 342 21.30 -13.88 -23.48
N ASP A 343 20.35 -13.01 -23.12
CA ASP A 343 20.17 -11.73 -23.80
C ASP A 343 21.29 -10.73 -23.45
N ALA A 344 21.86 -10.87 -22.25
CA ALA A 344 23.00 -10.10 -21.76
C ALA A 344 23.73 -10.82 -20.62
N LEU A 345 24.90 -10.33 -20.24
CA LEU A 345 25.63 -10.77 -19.04
C LEU A 345 25.64 -9.70 -17.94
N GLU A 346 25.68 -10.14 -16.69
CA GLU A 346 25.98 -9.28 -15.53
C GLU A 346 27.27 -9.78 -14.85
N LEU A 347 28.31 -8.95 -14.84
CA LEU A 347 29.59 -9.28 -14.24
C LEU A 347 29.53 -8.96 -12.74
N ASN A 348 29.49 -9.99 -11.89
CA ASN A 348 29.46 -9.79 -10.45
C ASN A 348 30.86 -9.49 -9.92
N LEU A 349 31.20 -8.20 -9.82
CA LEU A 349 32.46 -7.71 -9.28
C LEU A 349 32.34 -7.26 -7.82
N SER A 350 31.27 -7.63 -7.13
CA SER A 350 30.84 -6.88 -5.94
C SER A 350 30.47 -7.72 -4.73
N CYS A 351 30.59 -9.05 -4.79
CA CYS A 351 30.33 -9.92 -3.64
C CYS A 351 31.24 -9.55 -2.45
N PRO A 352 30.70 -9.03 -1.32
CA PRO A 352 31.51 -8.52 -0.21
C PRO A 352 32.16 -9.61 0.65
N HIS A 353 31.65 -10.85 0.58
CA HIS A 353 31.92 -11.88 1.59
C HIS A 353 32.28 -13.22 0.94
N GLY A 354 33.25 -13.91 1.56
CA GLY A 354 33.75 -15.24 1.15
C GLY A 354 34.46 -15.31 -0.20
N MET A 355 34.49 -14.21 -0.96
CA MET A 355 35.10 -14.12 -2.29
C MET A 355 36.37 -13.28 -2.33
N GLY A 356 36.48 -12.27 -1.47
CA GLY A 356 37.66 -11.40 -1.41
C GLY A 356 38.94 -12.15 -1.06
N GLU A 357 38.87 -13.11 -0.14
CA GLU A 357 40.00 -13.99 0.23
C GLU A 357 40.45 -14.89 -0.93
N ARG A 358 39.61 -15.07 -1.95
CA ARG A 358 39.90 -15.81 -3.18
C ARG A 358 40.28 -14.89 -4.35
N GLY A 359 40.47 -13.59 -4.10
CA GLY A 359 40.76 -12.59 -5.14
C GLY A 359 39.60 -12.31 -6.10
N MET A 360 38.35 -12.61 -5.70
CA MET A 360 37.15 -12.43 -6.52
C MET A 360 36.16 -11.42 -5.91
N GLY A 361 35.16 -11.00 -6.68
CA GLY A 361 34.09 -10.13 -6.19
C GLY A 361 34.63 -8.77 -5.76
N LEU A 362 34.34 -8.36 -4.51
CA LEU A 362 34.72 -7.04 -3.97
C LEU A 362 36.21 -6.72 -4.14
N ALA A 363 37.10 -7.72 -4.07
CA ALA A 363 38.54 -7.53 -4.28
C ALA A 363 38.87 -6.96 -5.67
N CYS A 364 38.06 -7.24 -6.70
CA CYS A 364 38.20 -6.67 -8.03
C CYS A 364 37.39 -5.37 -8.19
N GLY A 365 36.16 -5.32 -7.65
CA GLY A 365 35.23 -4.20 -7.88
C GLY A 365 35.56 -2.90 -7.17
N GLN A 366 36.58 -2.89 -6.30
CA GLN A 366 37.07 -1.67 -5.64
C GLN A 366 38.21 -0.99 -6.39
N ASP A 367 38.80 -1.66 -7.38
CA ASP A 367 39.92 -1.15 -8.17
C ASP A 367 39.47 -0.84 -9.62
N PRO A 368 39.47 0.44 -10.03
CA PRO A 368 39.12 0.82 -11.40
C PRO A 368 39.95 0.10 -12.48
N GLU A 369 41.22 -0.22 -12.22
CA GLU A 369 42.07 -0.90 -13.21
C GLU A 369 41.61 -2.34 -13.46
N LEU A 370 41.35 -3.08 -12.38
CA LEU A 370 40.87 -4.46 -12.47
C LEU A 370 39.51 -4.51 -13.17
N VAL A 371 38.57 -3.62 -12.80
CA VAL A 371 37.25 -3.52 -13.46
C VAL A 371 37.39 -3.25 -14.95
N ARG A 372 38.24 -2.29 -15.34
CA ARG A 372 38.48 -1.97 -16.75
C ARG A 372 39.01 -3.18 -17.51
N ASN A 373 39.98 -3.90 -16.95
CA ASN A 373 40.59 -5.05 -17.60
C ASN A 373 39.61 -6.22 -17.76
N ILE A 374 38.84 -6.53 -16.72
CA ILE A 374 37.79 -7.58 -16.80
C ILE A 374 36.78 -7.25 -17.90
N CYS A 375 36.28 -6.01 -17.93
CA CYS A 375 35.32 -5.59 -18.95
C CYS A 375 35.93 -5.71 -20.37
N ARG A 376 37.21 -5.35 -20.54
CA ARG A 376 37.90 -5.51 -21.84
C ARG A 376 37.98 -6.97 -22.27
N TRP A 377 38.28 -7.88 -21.35
CA TRP A 377 38.35 -9.31 -21.66
C TRP A 377 37.00 -9.88 -22.06
N VAL A 378 35.94 -9.54 -21.31
CA VAL A 378 34.57 -9.98 -21.63
C VAL A 378 34.12 -9.39 -22.97
N ARG A 379 34.34 -8.09 -23.22
CA ARG A 379 33.97 -7.46 -24.50
C ARG A 379 34.65 -8.11 -25.70
N GLN A 380 35.89 -8.59 -25.55
CA GLN A 380 36.61 -9.33 -26.59
C GLN A 380 36.05 -10.73 -26.84
N ALA A 381 35.41 -11.34 -25.85
CA ALA A 381 34.90 -12.71 -25.93
C ALA A 381 33.49 -12.80 -26.53
N ILE A 382 32.62 -11.84 -26.21
CA ILE A 382 31.19 -11.91 -26.53
C ILE A 382 30.70 -10.73 -27.37
N ARG A 383 29.50 -10.85 -27.97
CA ARG A 383 28.82 -9.81 -28.77
C ARG A 383 27.56 -9.26 -28.10
N ILE A 384 26.86 -10.06 -27.30
CA ILE A 384 25.71 -9.59 -26.52
C ILE A 384 26.11 -8.46 -25.55
N PRO A 385 25.15 -7.63 -25.09
CA PRO A 385 25.43 -6.61 -24.09
C PRO A 385 25.91 -7.20 -22.76
N PHE A 386 26.74 -6.47 -22.02
CA PHE A 386 27.04 -6.83 -20.63
C PHE A 386 27.14 -5.63 -19.70
N PHE A 387 26.83 -5.89 -18.43
CA PHE A 387 26.74 -4.88 -17.39
C PHE A 387 27.65 -5.23 -16.21
N ALA A 388 28.48 -4.30 -15.76
CA ALA A 388 29.28 -4.51 -14.55
C ALA A 388 28.45 -4.19 -13.29
N LYS A 389 28.30 -5.17 -12.38
CA LYS A 389 27.58 -4.96 -11.11
C LYS A 389 28.50 -4.37 -10.05
N LEU A 390 28.27 -3.11 -9.72
CA LEU A 390 29.14 -2.30 -8.87
C LEU A 390 28.84 -2.52 -7.39
N THR A 391 29.89 -2.46 -6.57
CA THR A 391 29.77 -2.47 -5.11
C THR A 391 29.56 -1.04 -4.61
N PRO A 392 28.67 -0.79 -3.63
CA PRO A 392 28.57 0.51 -2.98
C PRO A 392 29.71 0.75 -1.97
N ASN A 393 30.53 -0.27 -1.68
CA ASN A 393 31.58 -0.25 -0.69
C ASN A 393 32.89 0.34 -1.25
N VAL A 394 32.80 1.50 -1.89
CA VAL A 394 33.91 2.25 -2.50
C VAL A 394 33.77 3.74 -2.17
N THR A 395 34.89 4.44 -2.12
CA THR A 395 34.92 5.90 -1.91
C THR A 395 34.24 6.65 -3.05
N ASP A 396 34.61 6.31 -4.29
CA ASP A 396 34.06 6.92 -5.50
C ASP A 396 33.57 5.85 -6.49
N ILE A 397 32.27 5.59 -6.49
CA ILE A 397 31.64 4.64 -7.39
C ILE A 397 31.64 5.13 -8.85
N VAL A 398 31.77 6.44 -9.09
CA VAL A 398 31.81 7.00 -10.45
C VAL A 398 33.09 6.58 -11.15
N SER A 399 34.23 6.55 -10.44
CA SER A 399 35.49 6.06 -10.99
C SER A 399 35.39 4.61 -11.50
N ILE A 400 34.71 3.74 -10.75
CA ILE A 400 34.49 2.34 -11.12
C ILE A 400 33.53 2.23 -12.31
N ALA A 401 32.43 2.99 -12.31
CA ALA A 401 31.50 3.01 -13.43
C ALA A 401 32.17 3.49 -14.73
N ARG A 402 33.04 4.51 -14.63
CA ARG A 402 33.83 5.02 -15.76
C ARG A 402 34.80 3.96 -16.27
N ALA A 403 35.51 3.27 -15.37
CA ALA A 403 36.39 2.17 -15.74
C ALA A 403 35.65 1.02 -16.45
N ALA A 404 34.46 0.65 -15.98
CA ALA A 404 33.63 -0.35 -16.66
C ALA A 404 33.26 0.10 -18.09
N LYS A 405 32.81 1.36 -18.25
CA LYS A 405 32.51 1.95 -19.56
C LYS A 405 33.74 1.98 -20.49
N GLU A 406 34.89 2.44 -19.99
CA GLU A 406 36.16 2.44 -20.73
C GLU A 406 36.64 1.04 -21.10
N GLY A 407 36.23 0.03 -20.33
CA GLY A 407 36.49 -1.37 -20.63
C GLY A 407 35.53 -1.98 -21.65
N GLY A 408 34.50 -1.24 -22.08
CA GLY A 408 33.54 -1.69 -23.08
C GLY A 408 32.24 -2.28 -22.52
N ALA A 409 31.93 -2.07 -21.23
CA ALA A 409 30.62 -2.43 -20.71
C ALA A 409 29.52 -1.57 -21.35
N ASP A 410 28.37 -2.17 -21.63
CA ASP A 410 27.20 -1.50 -22.22
C ASP A 410 26.35 -0.76 -21.18
N GLY A 411 26.68 -0.93 -19.90
CA GLY A 411 26.03 -0.30 -18.77
C GLY A 411 26.57 -0.82 -17.44
N VAL A 412 25.95 -0.42 -16.35
CA VAL A 412 26.28 -0.88 -15.00
C VAL A 412 25.03 -1.22 -14.19
N THR A 413 25.15 -2.19 -13.30
CA THR A 413 24.16 -2.43 -12.25
C THR A 413 24.61 -1.71 -10.97
N ALA A 414 23.79 -0.79 -10.46
CA ALA A 414 24.07 0.03 -9.28
C ALA A 414 22.96 -0.15 -8.23
N THR A 415 23.19 -0.82 -7.10
CA THR A 415 24.45 -1.42 -6.61
C THR A 415 24.23 -2.77 -5.95
N ASN A 416 25.30 -3.52 -5.68
CA ASN A 416 25.22 -4.67 -4.77
C ASN A 416 24.94 -4.22 -3.31
N THR A 417 24.94 -5.18 -2.39
CA THR A 417 24.73 -5.00 -0.95
C THR A 417 25.81 -4.15 -0.26
N VAL A 418 25.42 -3.50 0.83
CA VAL A 418 26.32 -2.72 1.69
C VAL A 418 26.95 -3.63 2.73
N SER A 419 28.27 -3.60 2.89
CA SER A 419 28.96 -4.44 3.87
C SER A 419 28.60 -4.02 5.30
N GLY A 420 28.34 -4.99 6.18
CA GLY A 420 28.03 -4.69 7.57
C GLY A 420 27.94 -5.91 8.49
N LEU A 421 27.60 -5.62 9.74
CA LEU A 421 27.29 -6.59 10.80
C LEU A 421 25.94 -6.20 11.41
N MET A 422 24.94 -7.09 11.32
CA MET A 422 23.56 -6.70 11.63
C MET A 422 23.31 -6.53 13.14
N GLY A 423 24.03 -7.28 13.96
CA GLY A 423 23.93 -7.14 15.41
C GLY A 423 24.56 -8.30 16.16
N LEU A 424 24.72 -8.06 17.45
CA LEU A 424 25.16 -9.03 18.43
C LEU A 424 24.04 -9.25 19.45
N ARG A 425 24.00 -10.43 20.05
CA ARG A 425 23.19 -10.71 21.23
C ARG A 425 23.84 -10.08 22.47
N ALA A 426 23.10 -10.04 23.56
CA ALA A 426 23.60 -9.48 24.83
C ALA A 426 24.82 -10.23 25.39
N ASP A 427 25.00 -11.51 25.06
CA ASP A 427 26.17 -12.32 25.41
C ASP A 427 27.39 -12.09 24.49
N GLY A 428 27.29 -11.14 23.56
CA GLY A 428 28.34 -10.83 22.58
C GLY A 428 28.35 -11.76 21.35
N THR A 429 27.51 -12.81 21.31
CA THR A 429 27.48 -13.71 20.15
C THR A 429 26.78 -13.07 18.95
N PRO A 430 27.26 -13.29 17.72
CA PRO A 430 26.67 -12.67 16.55
C PRO A 430 25.36 -13.32 16.12
N TRP A 431 24.63 -12.64 15.25
CA TRP A 431 23.59 -13.26 14.44
C TRP A 431 23.75 -12.78 12.99
N PRO A 432 23.95 -13.68 11.99
CA PRO A 432 23.99 -15.14 12.10
C PRO A 432 25.22 -15.66 12.86
N ALA A 433 25.08 -16.81 13.53
CA ALA A 433 26.15 -17.54 14.21
C ALA A 433 26.27 -18.96 13.63
N VAL A 434 27.43 -19.28 13.07
CA VAL A 434 27.71 -20.51 12.33
C VAL A 434 28.56 -21.47 13.18
N GLY A 435 28.14 -22.75 13.20
CA GLY A 435 28.84 -23.84 13.88
C GLY A 435 28.87 -23.74 15.41
N ALA A 436 29.49 -24.72 16.06
CA ALA A 436 29.60 -24.77 17.53
C ALA A 436 30.34 -23.56 18.12
N GLY A 437 31.30 -23.00 17.37
CA GLY A 437 32.03 -21.80 17.73
C GLY A 437 31.24 -20.48 17.58
N LYS A 438 29.98 -20.53 17.13
CA LYS A 438 29.10 -19.36 16.93
C LYS A 438 29.76 -18.22 16.14
N ARG A 439 30.53 -18.57 15.10
CA ARG A 439 31.32 -17.59 14.33
C ARG A 439 30.46 -16.85 13.32
N THR A 440 30.92 -15.68 12.89
CA THR A 440 30.32 -14.94 11.77
C THR A 440 31.41 -14.26 10.96
N THR A 441 31.02 -13.69 9.83
CA THR A 441 31.82 -12.75 9.04
C THR A 441 30.95 -11.56 8.65
N TYR A 442 31.55 -10.48 8.13
CA TYR A 442 30.76 -9.38 7.58
C TYR A 442 29.88 -9.87 6.45
N GLY A 443 28.63 -9.41 6.42
CA GLY A 443 27.67 -9.76 5.38
C GLY A 443 27.20 -8.55 4.59
N GLY A 444 26.33 -8.81 3.64
CA GLY A 444 25.72 -7.79 2.78
C GLY A 444 24.33 -7.42 3.28
N VAL A 445 24.17 -6.16 3.65
CA VAL A 445 22.89 -5.53 3.95
C VAL A 445 22.16 -5.20 2.65
N SER A 446 20.90 -5.61 2.56
CA SER A 446 19.97 -5.34 1.46
C SER A 446 18.66 -4.74 1.98
N GLY A 447 17.74 -4.38 1.10
CA GLY A 447 16.42 -3.86 1.47
C GLY A 447 16.33 -2.33 1.53
N THR A 448 15.23 -1.82 2.06
CA THR A 448 14.89 -0.39 2.03
C THR A 448 15.90 0.46 2.81
N ALA A 449 16.55 -0.12 3.83
CA ALA A 449 17.60 0.56 4.60
C ALA A 449 18.79 1.02 3.76
N ILE A 450 19.08 0.36 2.62
CA ILE A 450 20.17 0.76 1.72
C ILE A 450 19.71 1.59 0.52
N ARG A 451 18.40 1.86 0.37
CA ARG A 451 17.84 2.65 -0.73
C ARG A 451 18.52 4.02 -0.88
N PRO A 452 18.76 4.79 0.21
CA PRO A 452 19.44 6.10 0.08
C PRO A 452 20.85 5.99 -0.52
N ILE A 453 21.59 4.93 -0.21
CA ILE A 453 22.93 4.67 -0.76
C ILE A 453 22.84 4.33 -2.25
N ALA A 454 21.88 3.48 -2.63
CA ALA A 454 21.64 3.11 -4.02
C ALA A 454 21.16 4.31 -4.87
N LEU A 455 20.24 5.14 -4.37
CA LEU A 455 19.79 6.36 -5.05
C LEU A 455 20.97 7.33 -5.28
N ARG A 456 21.82 7.52 -4.27
CA ARG A 456 23.05 8.32 -4.42
C ARG A 456 23.96 7.76 -5.51
N ALA A 457 24.17 6.45 -5.53
CA ALA A 457 25.02 5.80 -6.55
C ALA A 457 24.46 5.99 -7.96
N VAL A 458 23.17 5.71 -8.18
CA VAL A 458 22.51 5.85 -9.48
C VAL A 458 22.57 7.30 -9.97
N THR A 459 22.19 8.26 -9.13
CA THR A 459 22.22 9.69 -9.50
C THR A 459 23.64 10.18 -9.80
N SER A 460 24.64 9.78 -9.00
CA SER A 460 26.03 10.17 -9.21
C SER A 460 26.59 9.64 -10.54
N ILE A 461 26.30 8.37 -10.85
CA ILE A 461 26.70 7.75 -12.12
C ILE A 461 25.97 8.42 -13.29
N ALA A 462 24.65 8.62 -13.19
CA ALA A 462 23.86 9.22 -14.25
C ALA A 462 24.28 10.66 -14.58
N ARG A 463 24.66 11.46 -13.57
CA ARG A 463 25.22 12.82 -13.78
C ARG A 463 26.59 12.78 -14.42
N ALA A 464 27.47 11.88 -13.97
CA ALA A 464 28.85 11.82 -14.44
C ALA A 464 29.01 11.13 -15.80
N LEU A 465 28.09 10.24 -16.17
CA LEU A 465 28.07 9.48 -17.42
C LEU A 465 26.68 9.57 -18.07
N PRO A 466 26.26 10.75 -18.59
CA PRO A 466 24.93 10.92 -19.18
C PRO A 466 24.67 9.91 -20.30
N GLY A 467 23.49 9.30 -20.27
CA GLY A 467 23.05 8.30 -21.26
C GLY A 467 23.70 6.92 -21.12
N PHE A 468 24.61 6.71 -20.15
CA PHE A 468 25.15 5.39 -19.88
C PHE A 468 24.10 4.52 -19.18
N PRO A 469 23.72 3.35 -19.71
CA PRO A 469 22.68 2.50 -19.12
C PRO A 469 22.94 2.10 -17.67
N ILE A 470 21.91 2.25 -16.83
CA ILE A 470 21.97 1.88 -15.41
C ILE A 470 20.79 0.94 -15.08
N LEU A 471 21.13 -0.23 -14.54
CA LEU A 471 20.19 -1.14 -13.89
C LEU A 471 20.22 -0.84 -12.38
N ALA A 472 19.15 -0.29 -11.83
CA ALA A 472 19.10 0.06 -10.41
C ALA A 472 18.81 -1.18 -9.55
N THR A 473 19.48 -1.29 -8.41
CA THR A 473 19.09 -2.24 -7.36
C THR A 473 19.53 -1.76 -5.98
N GLY A 474 18.66 -1.96 -4.98
CA GLY A 474 18.85 -1.45 -3.62
C GLY A 474 17.57 -0.88 -3.03
N GLY A 475 16.78 -1.75 -2.41
CA GLY A 475 15.59 -1.33 -1.66
C GLY A 475 14.39 -0.87 -2.49
N ILE A 476 14.29 -1.27 -3.76
CA ILE A 476 13.08 -1.10 -4.58
C ILE A 476 12.03 -2.10 -4.07
N ASP A 477 10.85 -1.60 -3.69
CA ASP A 477 9.77 -2.38 -3.10
C ASP A 477 8.36 -1.98 -3.57
N SER A 478 8.25 -1.02 -4.48
CA SER A 478 6.98 -0.50 -4.99
C SER A 478 7.17 0.16 -6.36
N ALA A 479 6.05 0.45 -7.04
CA ALA A 479 6.07 1.29 -8.24
C ALA A 479 6.61 2.71 -7.98
N GLU A 480 6.29 3.28 -6.83
CA GLU A 480 6.74 4.62 -6.42
C GLU A 480 8.26 4.64 -6.22
N SER A 481 8.81 3.71 -5.44
CA SER A 481 10.26 3.62 -5.25
C SER A 481 10.97 3.28 -6.55
N GLY A 482 10.37 2.44 -7.39
CA GLY A 482 10.85 2.19 -8.76
C GLY A 482 10.92 3.46 -9.61
N LEU A 483 9.88 4.29 -9.59
CA LEU A 483 9.83 5.56 -10.31
C LEU A 483 10.89 6.55 -9.81
N GLN A 484 11.23 6.53 -8.51
CA GLN A 484 12.35 7.33 -7.97
C GLN A 484 13.68 6.96 -8.65
N PHE A 485 13.95 5.67 -8.86
CA PHE A 485 15.16 5.23 -9.56
C PHE A 485 15.15 5.55 -11.05
N LEU A 486 13.99 5.47 -11.71
CA LEU A 486 13.84 5.94 -13.09
C LEU A 486 14.17 7.44 -13.19
N HIS A 487 13.54 8.28 -12.36
CA HIS A 487 13.86 9.71 -12.30
C HIS A 487 15.32 10.00 -11.92
N SER A 488 15.98 9.08 -11.22
CA SER A 488 17.39 9.16 -10.84
C SER A 488 18.36 8.80 -11.99
N GLY A 489 17.86 8.27 -13.10
CA GLY A 489 18.65 7.95 -14.30
C GLY A 489 18.77 6.46 -14.63
N ALA A 490 18.15 5.57 -13.85
CA ALA A 490 18.09 4.15 -14.21
C ALA A 490 17.05 3.89 -15.31
N SER A 491 17.26 2.83 -16.10
CA SER A 491 16.31 2.39 -17.13
C SER A 491 15.48 1.18 -16.69
N VAL A 492 16.08 0.29 -15.90
CA VAL A 492 15.42 -0.92 -15.36
C VAL A 492 15.76 -1.12 -13.88
N LEU A 493 14.95 -1.93 -13.20
CA LEU A 493 14.81 -1.99 -11.76
C LEU A 493 14.90 -3.44 -11.27
N GLN A 494 16.02 -3.82 -10.64
CA GLN A 494 16.17 -5.17 -10.07
C GLN A 494 15.72 -5.24 -8.61
N VAL A 495 14.93 -6.26 -8.29
CA VAL A 495 14.31 -6.47 -6.98
C VAL A 495 14.79 -7.79 -6.35
N CYS A 496 15.06 -7.74 -5.04
CA CYS A 496 15.38 -8.92 -4.23
C CYS A 496 14.60 -8.92 -2.92
N SER A 497 14.91 -7.98 -2.02
CA SER A 497 14.42 -7.99 -0.64
C SER A 497 12.90 -7.84 -0.52
N ALA A 498 12.26 -7.15 -1.46
CA ALA A 498 10.80 -7.05 -1.46
C ALA A 498 10.14 -8.41 -1.75
N VAL A 499 10.70 -9.18 -2.68
CA VAL A 499 10.26 -10.57 -2.93
C VAL A 499 10.59 -11.48 -1.73
N GLN A 500 11.72 -11.27 -1.04
CA GLN A 500 12.03 -12.01 0.20
C GLN A 500 11.04 -11.70 1.34
N ASN A 501 10.52 -10.48 1.39
CA ASN A 501 9.48 -10.08 2.36
C ASN A 501 8.09 -10.63 1.98
N GLN A 502 7.88 -11.02 0.71
CA GLN A 502 6.59 -11.37 0.14
C GLN A 502 6.75 -12.57 -0.80
N ASP A 503 6.47 -12.39 -2.10
CA ASP A 503 6.51 -13.43 -3.14
C ASP A 503 6.55 -12.77 -4.54
N PHE A 504 6.41 -13.56 -5.61
CA PHE A 504 6.52 -13.06 -6.99
C PHE A 504 5.33 -12.23 -7.46
N THR A 505 4.17 -12.27 -6.79
CA THR A 505 2.95 -11.58 -7.22
C THR A 505 3.03 -10.06 -7.08
N VAL A 506 4.00 -9.55 -6.31
CA VAL A 506 4.26 -8.10 -6.17
C VAL A 506 4.50 -7.40 -7.51
N ILE A 507 4.85 -8.13 -8.57
CA ILE A 507 4.96 -7.57 -9.91
C ILE A 507 3.64 -6.97 -10.44
N GLU A 508 2.50 -7.52 -10.03
CA GLU A 508 1.18 -7.00 -10.41
C GLU A 508 0.97 -5.61 -9.82
N ASP A 509 1.29 -5.43 -8.53
CA ASP A 509 1.29 -4.14 -7.85
C ASP A 509 2.28 -3.16 -8.51
N TYR A 510 3.49 -3.62 -8.85
CA TYR A 510 4.51 -2.75 -9.45
C TYR A 510 4.09 -2.25 -10.83
N CYS A 511 3.51 -3.12 -11.65
CA CYS A 511 3.06 -2.76 -12.99
C CYS A 511 1.84 -1.83 -12.94
N THR A 512 0.81 -2.18 -12.16
CA THR A 512 -0.42 -1.37 -12.05
C THR A 512 -0.14 -0.03 -11.38
N GLY A 513 0.67 0.00 -10.33
CA GLY A 513 1.11 1.21 -9.66
C GLY A 513 1.92 2.13 -10.58
N LEU A 514 2.82 1.58 -11.41
CA LEU A 514 3.61 2.40 -12.34
C LEU A 514 2.74 2.98 -13.45
N ARG A 515 1.80 2.19 -14.00
CA ARG A 515 0.80 2.68 -14.95
C ARG A 515 -0.02 3.82 -14.37
N ALA A 516 -0.50 3.67 -13.13
CA ALA A 516 -1.26 4.71 -12.43
C ALA A 516 -0.43 5.99 -12.25
N LEU A 517 0.81 5.89 -11.77
CA LEU A 517 1.70 7.03 -11.58
C LEU A 517 1.99 7.80 -12.88
N LEU A 518 2.13 7.10 -14.01
CA LEU A 518 2.30 7.75 -15.31
C LEU A 518 0.98 8.35 -15.81
N TYR A 519 -0.13 7.63 -15.69
CA TYR A 519 -1.46 8.09 -16.12
C TYR A 519 -1.88 9.37 -15.39
N LEU A 520 -1.75 9.40 -14.06
CA LEU A 520 -2.18 10.53 -13.22
C LEU A 520 -1.41 11.80 -13.54
N ARG A 521 -0.16 11.71 -14.01
CA ARG A 521 0.60 12.89 -14.46
C ARG A 521 -0.04 13.61 -15.64
N ALA A 522 -0.89 12.93 -16.41
CA ALA A 522 -1.62 13.48 -17.53
C ALA A 522 -2.99 14.07 -17.15
N ILE A 523 -3.41 13.93 -15.89
CA ILE A 523 -4.67 14.48 -15.37
C ILE A 523 -4.40 15.81 -14.68
N GLU A 524 -4.96 16.89 -15.20
CA GLU A 524 -4.68 18.25 -14.71
C GLU A 524 -5.39 18.55 -13.38
N GLU A 525 -6.62 18.04 -13.22
CA GLU A 525 -7.44 18.23 -12.02
C GLU A 525 -6.86 17.56 -10.77
N LEU A 526 -5.85 16.70 -10.93
CA LEU A 526 -5.14 16.01 -9.86
C LEU A 526 -3.70 16.52 -9.71
N GLY A 527 -3.38 17.71 -10.24
CA GLY A 527 -2.02 18.26 -10.24
C GLY A 527 -1.44 18.57 -8.85
N ASP A 528 -2.29 18.64 -7.82
CA ASP A 528 -1.91 18.83 -6.41
C ASP A 528 -1.70 17.50 -5.64
N TRP A 529 -1.88 16.35 -6.30
CA TRP A 529 -1.60 15.04 -5.73
C TRP A 529 -0.10 14.73 -5.80
N ASP A 530 0.39 14.00 -4.80
CA ASP A 530 1.71 13.39 -4.84
C ASP A 530 1.60 11.93 -5.30
N GLY A 531 1.76 11.72 -6.60
CA GLY A 531 1.59 10.41 -7.22
C GLY A 531 0.14 9.92 -7.10
N GLN A 532 -0.09 8.88 -6.30
CA GLN A 532 -1.43 8.34 -6.01
C GLN A 532 -2.03 8.89 -4.70
N SER A 533 -1.32 9.77 -4.00
CA SER A 533 -1.76 10.34 -2.73
C SER A 533 -2.48 11.67 -2.97
N PRO A 534 -3.79 11.78 -2.62
CA PRO A 534 -4.48 13.06 -2.64
C PRO A 534 -3.83 14.06 -1.69
N ALA A 535 -3.94 15.35 -2.01
CA ALA A 535 -3.57 16.40 -1.07
C ALA A 535 -4.26 16.18 0.29
N THR A 536 -3.47 16.05 1.35
CA THR A 536 -3.98 15.67 2.68
C THR A 536 -5.00 16.71 3.18
N PRO A 537 -6.29 16.35 3.32
CA PRO A 537 -7.28 17.25 3.87
C PRO A 537 -7.11 17.34 5.40
N ARG A 538 -7.55 18.46 5.99
CA ARG A 538 -7.64 18.56 7.46
C ARG A 538 -8.53 17.45 8.00
N HIS A 539 -7.97 16.60 8.85
CA HIS A 539 -8.68 15.45 9.38
C HIS A 539 -8.36 15.18 10.86
N GLN A 540 -9.29 14.49 11.52
CA GLN A 540 -9.08 13.84 12.81
C GLN A 540 -9.50 12.37 12.69
N LYS A 541 -8.59 11.44 12.99
CA LYS A 541 -8.80 9.99 12.79
C LYS A 541 -9.24 9.64 11.35
N GLY A 542 -8.69 10.32 10.34
CA GLY A 542 -9.05 10.15 8.93
C GLY A 542 -10.40 10.76 8.51
N LYS A 543 -11.17 11.35 9.45
CA LYS A 543 -12.44 12.02 9.13
C LYS A 543 -12.22 13.52 8.91
N PRO A 544 -12.80 14.13 7.85
CA PRO A 544 -12.65 15.56 7.59
C PRO A 544 -13.07 16.43 8.79
N VAL A 545 -12.27 17.44 9.11
CA VAL A 545 -12.62 18.41 10.15
C VAL A 545 -13.74 19.34 9.64
N PRO A 546 -14.84 19.53 10.40
CA PRO A 546 -15.91 20.45 9.99
C PRO A 546 -15.41 21.89 9.85
N ARG A 547 -15.62 22.49 8.67
CA ARG A 547 -15.33 23.91 8.41
C ARG A 547 -16.47 24.79 8.94
N ILE A 548 -16.52 24.95 10.26
CA ILE A 548 -17.51 25.78 10.95
C ILE A 548 -16.79 27.04 11.45
N ALA A 549 -17.29 28.24 11.13
CA ALA A 549 -16.65 29.51 11.48
C ALA A 549 -16.41 29.64 13.00
N GLU A 550 -17.33 29.11 13.79
CA GLU A 550 -17.25 29.09 15.24
C GLU A 550 -16.22 28.09 15.81
N LEU A 551 -15.64 27.20 14.99
CA LEU A 551 -14.57 26.29 15.39
C LEU A 551 -13.17 26.78 14.95
N VAL A 552 -13.07 27.38 13.77
CA VAL A 552 -11.79 27.75 13.17
C VAL A 552 -11.06 28.78 14.05
N GLY A 553 -9.83 28.46 14.45
CA GLY A 553 -8.99 29.36 15.24
C GLY A 553 -9.37 29.50 16.73
N LYS A 554 -10.31 28.69 17.25
CA LYS A 554 -10.72 28.76 18.67
C LYS A 554 -9.83 27.97 19.64
N LYS A 555 -8.76 27.32 19.15
CA LYS A 555 -7.84 26.51 19.98
C LYS A 555 -8.56 25.48 20.85
N LEU A 556 -9.52 24.77 20.26
CA LEU A 556 -10.28 23.72 20.95
C LEU A 556 -9.72 22.35 20.56
N PRO A 557 -8.84 21.72 21.35
CA PRO A 557 -8.35 20.36 21.06
C PRO A 557 -9.46 19.30 21.23
N SER A 558 -9.19 18.08 20.77
CA SER A 558 -10.17 16.99 20.72
C SER A 558 -10.22 16.15 22.01
N PHE A 559 -10.10 16.77 23.19
CA PHE A 559 -10.19 16.10 24.50
C PHE A 559 -10.83 17.00 25.57
N GLY A 560 -11.23 16.39 26.70
CA GLY A 560 -11.70 17.11 27.89
C GLY A 560 -12.86 18.09 27.63
N PRO A 561 -12.90 19.25 28.33
CA PRO A 561 -13.98 20.23 28.16
C PRO A 561 -14.01 20.86 26.76
N TYR A 562 -12.86 20.92 26.09
CA TYR A 562 -12.76 21.44 24.72
C TYR A 562 -13.54 20.56 23.72
N LEU A 563 -13.47 19.23 23.88
CA LEU A 563 -14.23 18.30 23.05
C LEU A 563 -15.75 18.47 23.25
N GLU A 564 -16.20 18.72 24.48
CA GLU A 564 -17.62 18.99 24.76
C GLU A 564 -18.07 20.28 24.09
N GLN A 565 -17.26 21.35 24.17
CA GLN A 565 -17.52 22.60 23.48
C GLN A 565 -17.55 22.41 21.96
N ARG A 566 -16.62 21.65 21.36
CA ARG A 566 -16.65 21.30 19.94
C ARG A 566 -17.94 20.58 19.56
N LYS A 567 -18.33 19.55 20.33
CA LYS A 567 -19.56 18.79 20.10
C LYS A 567 -20.79 19.69 20.16
N LYS A 568 -20.85 20.62 21.12
CA LYS A 568 -21.92 21.61 21.25
C LYS A 568 -22.01 22.52 20.03
N ILE A 569 -20.89 23.11 19.61
CA ILE A 569 -20.84 23.98 18.42
C ILE A 569 -21.27 23.22 17.16
N ILE A 570 -20.82 21.98 16.99
CA ILE A 570 -21.22 21.13 15.86
C ILE A 570 -22.73 20.86 15.90
N ALA A 571 -23.27 20.49 17.06
CA ALA A 571 -24.71 20.24 17.22
C ALA A 571 -25.55 21.49 16.88
N GLU A 572 -25.15 22.66 17.40
CA GLU A 572 -25.81 23.94 17.09
C GLU A 572 -25.75 24.27 15.59
N SER A 573 -24.62 24.02 14.94
CA SER A 573 -24.47 24.18 13.48
C SER A 573 -25.39 23.26 12.69
N LYS A 574 -25.62 22.01 13.14
CA LYS A 574 -26.55 21.08 12.48
C LYS A 574 -28.02 21.45 12.66
N LEU A 575 -28.36 22.20 13.71
CA LEU A 575 -29.73 22.69 13.96
C LEU A 575 -30.08 23.94 13.14
N LYS A 576 -29.08 24.73 12.71
CA LYS A 576 -29.32 25.90 11.85
C LYS A 576 -29.94 25.43 10.52
N PRO A 577 -31.02 26.08 10.05
CA PRO A 577 -31.60 25.76 8.75
C PRO A 577 -30.55 26.05 7.68
N LYS A 578 -30.18 25.02 6.90
CA LYS A 578 -29.34 25.21 5.73
C LYS A 578 -30.08 26.08 4.72
N GLY A 579 -29.42 27.12 4.21
CA GLY A 579 -29.99 28.05 3.21
C GLY A 579 -30.44 27.32 1.94
N GLU A 580 -31.29 27.97 1.14
CA GLU A 580 -31.83 27.40 -0.10
C GLU A 580 -30.75 26.95 -1.10
N ASP A 581 -29.58 27.61 -1.09
CA ASP A 581 -28.42 27.29 -1.94
C ASP A 581 -27.57 26.08 -1.47
N GLU A 582 -27.69 25.64 -0.20
CA GLU A 582 -26.88 24.53 0.34
C GLU A 582 -27.49 23.13 0.13
N ALA A 583 -28.73 23.06 -0.36
CA ALA A 583 -29.38 21.81 -0.74
C ALA A 583 -28.85 21.34 -2.11
N CYS A 584 -27.58 20.93 -2.10
CA CYS A 584 -26.77 20.31 -3.16
C CYS A 584 -27.55 19.88 -4.42
N GLN A 585 -27.36 20.60 -5.52
CA GLN A 585 -27.58 20.01 -6.84
C GLN A 585 -26.67 18.78 -6.93
N PRO A 586 -27.20 17.58 -7.23
CA PRO A 586 -26.37 16.40 -7.39
C PRO A 586 -25.28 16.70 -8.42
N LEU A 587 -24.01 16.61 -8.01
CA LEU A 587 -22.90 16.76 -8.95
C LEU A 587 -23.07 15.73 -10.06
N GLN A 588 -23.09 16.19 -11.31
CA GLN A 588 -22.92 15.29 -12.43
C GLN A 588 -21.48 14.79 -12.39
N ARG A 589 -21.28 13.51 -12.03
CA ARG A 589 -19.93 12.94 -11.91
C ARG A 589 -19.27 12.92 -13.30
N GLN A 590 -18.42 13.90 -13.55
CA GLN A 590 -17.57 13.93 -14.72
C GLN A 590 -16.36 13.03 -14.50
N ARG A 591 -15.95 12.32 -15.55
CA ARG A 591 -14.73 11.51 -15.56
C ARG A 591 -13.60 12.39 -16.03
N PHE A 592 -12.53 12.47 -15.26
CA PHE A 592 -11.32 13.14 -15.72
C PHE A 592 -10.66 12.33 -16.83
N ALA A 593 -10.14 13.04 -17.83
CA ALA A 593 -9.46 12.46 -18.97
C ALA A 593 -8.09 13.13 -19.14
N PRO A 594 -7.09 12.44 -19.73
CA PRO A 594 -5.79 13.03 -19.98
C PRO A 594 -5.89 14.32 -20.81
N THR A 595 -5.37 15.43 -20.30
CA THR A 595 -5.29 16.71 -21.04
C THR A 595 -4.00 16.81 -21.88
N LYS A 596 -3.04 15.91 -21.63
CA LYS A 596 -1.77 15.79 -22.34
C LYS A 596 -1.39 14.31 -22.52
N PRO A 597 -0.40 13.98 -23.37
CA PRO A 597 0.05 12.61 -23.53
C PRO A 597 0.56 12.00 -22.21
N VAL A 598 0.19 10.74 -21.97
CA VAL A 598 0.73 9.97 -20.83
C VAL A 598 2.23 9.73 -21.05
N PRO A 599 3.12 10.11 -20.12
CA PRO A 599 4.55 9.91 -20.29
C PRO A 599 4.91 8.42 -20.40
N ALA A 600 5.80 8.08 -21.33
CA ALA A 600 6.45 6.78 -21.36
C ALA A 600 7.63 6.73 -20.37
N ILE A 601 8.17 5.52 -20.13
CA ILE A 601 9.32 5.35 -19.24
C ILE A 601 10.52 6.21 -19.67
N LYS A 602 10.84 6.23 -20.96
CA LYS A 602 11.92 7.05 -21.52
C LYS A 602 11.80 8.55 -21.20
N ASP A 603 10.57 9.04 -21.05
CA ASP A 603 10.31 10.47 -20.83
C ASP A 603 10.54 10.86 -19.37
N VAL A 604 10.58 9.90 -18.43
CA VAL A 604 10.78 10.14 -17.01
C VAL A 604 12.21 9.82 -16.53
N ILE A 605 13.00 9.10 -17.32
CA ILE A 605 14.37 8.76 -16.94
C ILE A 605 15.20 10.04 -16.72
N GLY A 606 15.85 10.14 -15.56
CA GLY A 606 16.78 11.23 -15.24
C GLY A 606 16.14 12.59 -14.91
N ARG A 607 14.81 12.69 -14.82
CA ARG A 607 14.14 13.99 -14.52
C ARG A 607 14.59 14.65 -13.22
N THR A 608 15.00 13.88 -12.21
CA THR A 608 15.42 14.44 -10.91
C THR A 608 16.82 15.06 -10.96
N LEU A 609 17.64 14.72 -11.96
CA LEU A 609 19.04 15.14 -12.01
C LEU A 609 19.23 16.66 -12.07
N GLN A 610 18.26 17.39 -12.64
CA GLN A 610 18.27 18.86 -12.71
C GLN A 610 18.17 19.55 -11.34
N TYR A 611 17.64 18.87 -10.32
CA TYR A 611 17.49 19.40 -8.97
C TYR A 611 18.69 19.06 -8.07
N LEU A 612 19.68 18.32 -8.59
CA LEU A 612 20.85 17.88 -7.83
C LEU A 612 22.06 18.75 -8.17
N GLY A 613 22.56 19.47 -7.17
CA GLY A 613 23.73 20.34 -7.27
C GLY A 613 24.76 20.07 -6.18
N THR A 614 25.72 20.96 -6.08
CA THR A 614 26.57 21.13 -4.90
C THR A 614 25.82 21.93 -3.84
N PHE A 615 26.35 21.99 -2.62
CA PHE A 615 25.76 22.84 -1.58
C PHE A 615 25.77 24.33 -1.96
N GLY A 616 26.78 24.78 -2.72
CA GLY A 616 26.90 26.17 -3.16
C GLY A 616 25.83 26.59 -4.17
N ASP A 617 25.16 25.64 -4.82
CA ASP A 617 24.05 25.90 -5.75
C ASP A 617 22.71 26.11 -5.01
N LEU A 618 22.67 25.87 -3.69
CA LEU A 618 21.46 26.01 -2.89
C LEU A 618 21.30 27.44 -2.38
N SER A 619 20.12 28.02 -2.56
CA SER A 619 19.78 29.34 -2.06
C SER A 619 19.85 29.38 -0.53
N ILE A 620 20.70 30.26 0.00
CA ILE A 620 20.74 30.56 1.44
C ILE A 620 19.76 31.68 1.82
N GLU A 621 19.14 32.33 0.84
CA GLU A 621 18.20 33.45 1.02
C GLU A 621 16.75 32.97 1.13
N GLU A 622 16.37 31.95 0.35
CA GLU A 622 15.01 31.39 0.29
C GLU A 622 14.74 30.41 1.46
N GLN A 623 14.77 30.95 2.67
CA GLN A 623 14.55 30.18 3.90
C GLN A 623 13.06 29.89 4.14
N VAL A 624 12.81 28.83 4.92
CA VAL A 624 11.46 28.39 5.32
C VAL A 624 11.27 28.40 6.82
N VAL A 625 10.02 28.36 7.28
CA VAL A 625 9.64 28.13 8.68
C VAL A 625 8.55 27.07 8.76
N ALA A 626 8.46 26.38 9.90
CA ALA A 626 7.41 25.39 10.13
C ALA A 626 6.08 26.07 10.46
N LEU A 627 5.00 25.57 9.88
CA LEU A 627 3.62 25.96 10.18
C LEU A 627 2.84 24.72 10.61
N ILE A 628 2.18 24.78 11.77
CA ILE A 628 1.39 23.66 12.33
C ILE A 628 -0.09 23.93 12.11
N ASP A 629 -0.81 22.94 11.58
CA ASP A 629 -2.27 22.94 11.49
C ASP A 629 -2.87 22.42 12.81
N GLU A 630 -3.38 23.33 13.63
CA GLU A 630 -3.97 23.01 14.94
C GLU A 630 -5.13 22.01 14.85
N ASP A 631 -5.90 22.01 13.76
CA ASP A 631 -7.05 21.12 13.58
C ASP A 631 -6.61 19.67 13.29
N MET A 632 -5.39 19.46 12.79
CA MET A 632 -4.80 18.14 12.55
C MET A 632 -3.95 17.64 13.71
N CYS A 633 -3.58 18.52 14.64
CA CYS A 633 -2.75 18.18 15.78
C CYS A 633 -3.43 17.14 16.68
N ILE A 634 -2.62 16.19 17.18
CA ILE A 634 -3.04 15.21 18.21
C ILE A 634 -2.36 15.46 19.56
N ASN A 635 -1.83 16.67 19.77
CA ASN A 635 -1.35 17.16 21.06
C ASN A 635 -0.20 16.35 21.70
N CYS A 636 0.58 15.62 20.90
CA CYS A 636 1.61 14.71 21.42
C CYS A 636 2.90 15.39 21.91
N GLY A 637 3.11 16.68 21.62
CA GLY A 637 4.31 17.43 22.02
C GLY A 637 5.63 17.01 21.34
N LYS A 638 5.63 16.06 20.40
CA LYS A 638 6.87 15.60 19.73
C LYS A 638 7.63 16.70 19.02
N CYS A 639 6.94 17.59 18.30
CA CYS A 639 7.56 18.74 17.64
C CYS A 639 8.26 19.66 18.66
N TYR A 640 7.61 19.92 19.79
CA TYR A 640 8.13 20.72 20.89
C TYR A 640 9.40 20.07 21.46
N MET A 641 9.34 18.79 21.86
CA MET A 641 10.47 18.06 22.43
C MET A 641 11.68 18.06 21.49
N THR A 642 11.46 17.74 20.20
CA THR A 642 12.55 17.73 19.21
C THR A 642 13.13 19.12 18.96
N CYS A 643 12.31 20.17 18.94
CA CYS A 643 12.83 21.54 18.80
C CYS A 643 13.62 21.99 20.04
N ASN A 644 13.25 21.51 21.23
CA ASN A 644 13.96 21.85 22.45
C ASN A 644 15.29 21.14 22.57
N ASP A 645 15.30 19.82 22.45
CA ASP A 645 16.49 19.03 22.81
C ASP A 645 17.37 18.73 21.58
N SER A 646 16.91 19.09 20.38
CA SER A 646 17.63 18.86 19.11
C SER A 646 17.49 20.03 18.13
N GLY A 647 17.07 21.20 18.60
CA GLY A 647 16.81 22.35 17.75
C GLY A 647 17.09 23.69 18.42
N TYR A 648 16.12 24.60 18.31
CA TYR A 648 16.30 26.03 18.58
C TYR A 648 15.30 26.58 19.61
N GLN A 649 14.62 25.70 20.36
CA GLN A 649 13.63 26.05 21.39
C GLN A 649 12.58 27.04 20.86
N ALA A 650 12.20 26.86 19.59
CA ALA A 650 11.37 27.81 18.83
C ALA A 650 9.88 27.45 18.84
N ILE A 651 9.48 26.43 19.58
CA ILE A 651 8.08 25.99 19.68
C ILE A 651 7.62 26.20 21.11
N GLN A 652 6.49 26.88 21.29
CA GLN A 652 5.79 26.95 22.57
C GLN A 652 4.74 25.84 22.61
N PHE A 653 4.57 25.21 23.77
CA PHE A 653 3.59 24.15 23.98
C PHE A 653 2.67 24.55 25.12
N ASP A 654 1.41 24.81 24.81
CA ASP A 654 0.44 25.33 25.77
C ASP A 654 0.12 24.29 26.85
N PRO A 655 0.18 24.62 28.16
CA PRO A 655 0.05 23.65 29.25
C PRO A 655 -1.37 23.12 29.45
N GLU A 656 -2.40 23.80 28.93
CA GLU A 656 -3.80 23.44 29.13
C GLU A 656 -4.40 22.74 27.90
N THR A 657 -4.16 23.32 26.73
CA THR A 657 -4.67 22.81 25.44
C THR A 657 -3.71 21.81 24.80
N HIS A 658 -2.44 21.77 25.24
CA HIS A 658 -1.38 20.97 24.62
C HIS A 658 -1.26 21.23 23.11
N LEU A 659 -1.54 22.46 22.67
CA LEU A 659 -1.36 22.88 21.28
C LEU A 659 0.03 23.51 21.11
N PRO A 660 0.83 23.05 20.13
CA PRO A 660 2.12 23.65 19.82
C PRO A 660 1.95 24.89 18.92
N SER A 661 2.76 25.92 19.14
CA SER A 661 2.86 27.10 18.27
C SER A 661 4.31 27.42 17.94
N VAL A 662 4.60 27.72 16.67
CA VAL A 662 5.96 28.01 16.19
C VAL A 662 6.20 29.51 16.29
N GLY A 663 7.28 29.90 16.96
CA GLY A 663 7.71 31.30 17.08
C GLY A 663 8.73 31.72 16.02
N ASP A 664 9.03 33.03 15.97
CA ASP A 664 9.91 33.65 14.97
C ASP A 664 11.37 33.18 15.03
N ALA A 665 11.76 32.57 16.16
CA ALA A 665 13.05 31.92 16.36
C ALA A 665 13.25 30.66 15.50
N CYS A 666 12.21 30.18 14.81
CA CYS A 666 12.29 29.04 13.91
C CYS A 666 13.33 29.28 12.82
N THR A 667 14.17 28.27 12.55
CA THR A 667 15.23 28.33 11.54
C THR A 667 14.93 27.50 10.29
N GLY A 668 13.76 26.87 10.22
CA GLY A 668 13.42 26.03 9.07
C GLY A 668 14.11 24.66 9.02
N CYS A 669 14.74 24.19 10.11
CA CYS A 669 15.49 22.93 10.10
C CYS A 669 14.67 21.65 9.82
N THR A 670 13.35 21.75 9.78
CA THR A 670 12.41 20.68 9.37
C THR A 670 12.28 19.49 10.35
N LEU A 671 13.13 19.36 11.38
CA LEU A 671 13.06 18.24 12.33
C LEU A 671 11.69 18.02 12.96
N CYS A 672 10.97 19.10 13.32
CA CYS A 672 9.64 19.00 13.89
C CYS A 672 8.61 18.34 12.95
N LEU A 673 8.69 18.62 11.65
CA LEU A 673 7.88 17.97 10.62
C LEU A 673 8.26 16.49 10.51
N SER A 674 9.56 16.19 10.46
CA SER A 674 10.08 14.82 10.28
C SER A 674 9.70 13.84 11.40
N VAL A 675 9.39 14.33 12.61
CA VAL A 675 8.97 13.51 13.75
C VAL A 675 7.46 13.55 14.02
N CYS A 676 6.71 14.37 13.26
CA CYS A 676 5.27 14.52 13.48
C CYS A 676 4.56 13.22 13.08
N PRO A 677 3.70 12.64 13.95
CA PRO A 677 3.01 11.39 13.65
C PRO A 677 1.82 11.56 12.68
N ILE A 678 1.48 12.80 12.31
CA ILE A 678 0.36 13.11 11.42
C ILE A 678 0.92 13.74 10.15
N VAL A 679 0.75 13.03 9.02
CA VAL A 679 1.18 13.49 7.70
C VAL A 679 0.58 14.87 7.41
N ASP A 680 1.41 15.79 6.92
CA ASP A 680 1.07 17.18 6.55
C ASP A 680 0.44 18.07 7.64
N CYS A 681 0.38 17.61 8.90
CA CYS A 681 0.02 18.44 10.04
C CYS A 681 1.00 19.61 10.21
N ILE A 682 2.28 19.39 9.91
CA ILE A 682 3.30 20.44 9.87
C ILE A 682 3.75 20.59 8.44
N ARG A 683 3.82 21.82 7.94
CA ARG A 683 4.30 22.17 6.60
C ARG A 683 5.44 23.18 6.69
N MET A 684 6.35 23.15 5.72
CA MET A 684 7.37 24.18 5.57
C MET A 684 6.83 25.25 4.62
N VAL A 685 6.80 26.50 5.09
CA VAL A 685 6.33 27.65 4.30
C VAL A 685 7.44 28.67 4.16
N ALA A 686 7.43 29.46 3.08
CA ALA A 686 8.41 30.51 2.86
C ALA A 686 8.45 31.48 4.05
N ARG A 687 9.67 31.81 4.51
CA ARG A 687 9.87 32.75 5.61
C ARG A 687 9.51 34.16 5.13
N THR A 688 8.61 34.82 5.84
CA THR A 688 8.19 36.20 5.53
C THR A 688 9.07 37.28 6.17
N THR A 689 9.95 36.88 7.09
CA THR A 689 10.90 37.77 7.77
C THR A 689 12.34 37.48 7.33
N PRO A 690 13.24 38.48 7.30
CA PRO A 690 14.64 38.23 6.99
C PRO A 690 15.24 37.16 7.91
N TYR A 691 15.99 36.22 7.33
CA TYR A 691 16.69 35.22 8.13
C TYR A 691 18.02 35.78 8.63
N MET A 692 18.19 35.78 9.95
CA MET A 692 19.45 36.14 10.59
C MET A 692 19.98 34.93 11.37
N PRO A 693 21.06 34.28 10.90
CA PRO A 693 21.66 33.17 11.61
C PRO A 693 22.07 33.57 13.04
N LYS A 694 21.64 32.81 14.04
CA LYS A 694 22.04 33.02 15.43
C LYS A 694 23.50 32.61 15.60
N ARG A 695 24.40 33.59 15.73
CA ARG A 695 25.85 33.35 15.88
C ARG A 695 26.29 33.13 17.33
N GLY A 696 25.40 33.25 18.31
CA GLY A 696 25.68 33.15 19.74
C GLY A 696 26.37 34.40 20.30
N LEU A 697 27.47 34.82 19.66
CA LEU A 697 28.19 36.08 19.95
C LEU A 697 28.20 36.98 18.70
N PRO A 698 28.31 38.31 18.86
CA PRO A 698 28.50 39.23 17.74
C PRO A 698 29.76 38.87 16.95
N LEU A 699 29.69 39.00 15.62
CA LEU A 699 30.86 38.82 14.77
C LEU A 699 31.82 40.01 14.97
N ALA A 700 33.10 39.73 15.26
CA ALA A 700 34.13 40.75 15.44
C ALA A 700 34.47 41.50 14.14
N VAL A 701 34.16 40.90 12.98
CA VAL A 701 34.34 41.48 11.65
C VAL A 701 33.05 41.22 10.88
N GLN A 702 32.50 42.24 10.22
CA GLN A 702 31.39 42.01 9.30
C GLN A 702 31.89 41.13 8.14
N PRO A 703 31.26 39.97 7.88
CA PRO A 703 31.66 39.13 6.77
C PRO A 703 31.49 39.93 5.47
N VAL A 704 32.53 39.94 4.64
CA VAL A 704 32.46 40.51 3.30
C VAL A 704 31.41 39.70 2.54
N CYS A 705 30.32 40.37 2.14
CA CYS A 705 29.19 39.77 1.45
C CYS A 705 29.58 39.09 0.14
#